data_AF-K9Z0J0-F1
#
_entry.id   AF-K9Z0J0-F1
#
_cell.length_a   1.000
_cell.length_b   1.000
_cell.length_c   1.000
_cell.angle_alpha   90.00
_cell.angle_beta   90.00
_cell.angle_gamma   90.00
#
_symmetry.space_group_name_H-M   'P 1'
#
loop_
_entity.id
_entity.type
_entity.pdbx_description
1 polymer ?
#
loop_
_entity_poly.entity_id
_entity_poly.type
_entity_poly.pdbx_seq_one_letter_code
_entity_poly.pdbx_strand_id
1 'polypeptide(L)'
;MEEILYIEVPISDTASVCQWLQQNWQIDPNHKKLTTQGLRLQFPNTQGELSIFLWSVQNTTYLKVFRWGKFPVPFARRLAQNLKSSLQHQFPLTYPEPPQIDLSQESIFSALQEHYPKTVHFFQKIPNGEAALTRVYWWEQRWREEARNPQQPKTVVKRTEVEPESSPEYDLIYVGGALGVIQAAVMARRGYRVLLMERLPFGRMNREWNISRQEFQALIDLGLFTESEFETVIAREYKDGYNKFFDGNNPPDLKGDVLHTPTVLNIALDSEKVLALCGEKLQGFGGEIWDETEFREANVSKTAVTVDCQHLPSDTSKTATGRLLIDAMGSASPIAWQLNADRAFDSVCPTVGATIKSGFPPGVWDSDYGDVLNSHGDISRGRQLIWELFPAAEEELTFYLFHYHQVHPQNPGSLLEMYEDFFTILPEYRRCNMEDLQWKKATFGYIPGHFSVGKRDRAVAFDRLLALGDAASLQSPLVFTGFGSLIRNLDRLTTLLDTALKHDLLEAEHLNQVRAYQSNVAVTWLFSKGMMVPTGKTLPPQRINSMLNTFFGLLANEPPEVADTFIKDRAGWGLFNRLALKAAWMNPALIAWIWEQAGAKDFFRWVGSYLSFTFDSIISFLFRGWFPQWLKNNQSWLEKRYPSLWLKGLSFSYALSTGMGNPNHYKQ
;
A
#
# COMPACT_ATOMS: atom_id res chain seq x y z
N MET A 1 -25.79 10.55 -31.66
CA MET A 1 -25.70 10.94 -30.24
C MET A 1 -24.24 11.18 -29.94
N GLU A 2 -23.90 12.24 -29.21
CA GLU A 2 -22.51 12.58 -28.84
C GLU A 2 -22.45 12.82 -27.34
N GLU A 3 -21.57 12.11 -26.61
CA GLU A 3 -21.31 12.39 -25.20
C GLU A 3 -20.54 13.72 -25.08
N ILE A 4 -21.08 14.66 -24.30
CA ILE A 4 -20.46 16.00 -24.13
C ILE A 4 -20.04 16.28 -22.68
N LEU A 5 -20.51 15.47 -21.73
CA LEU A 5 -20.11 15.53 -20.33
C LEU A 5 -20.27 14.15 -19.72
N TYR A 6 -19.24 13.70 -19.00
CA TYR A 6 -19.31 12.61 -18.03
C TYR A 6 -18.68 13.11 -16.73
N ILE A 7 -19.43 13.05 -15.64
CA ILE A 7 -19.01 13.58 -14.34
C ILE A 7 -19.49 12.70 -13.20
N GLU A 8 -18.69 12.68 -12.14
CA GLU A 8 -19.01 12.13 -10.84
C GLU A 8 -19.73 13.21 -10.00
N VAL A 9 -20.80 12.81 -9.31
CA VAL A 9 -21.41 13.60 -8.24
C VAL A 9 -21.14 12.83 -6.94
N PRO A 10 -20.29 13.34 -6.01
CA PRO A 10 -19.69 12.55 -4.94
C PRO A 10 -20.65 12.29 -3.76
N ILE A 11 -21.83 11.74 -4.06
CA ILE A 11 -22.89 11.39 -3.12
C ILE A 11 -23.55 10.07 -3.53
N SER A 12 -23.95 9.27 -2.55
CA SER A 12 -24.61 7.98 -2.76
C SER A 12 -26.10 8.11 -3.11
N ASP A 13 -26.77 9.17 -2.63
CA ASP A 13 -28.20 9.43 -2.88
C ASP A 13 -28.45 10.03 -4.27
N THR A 14 -28.56 9.17 -5.28
CA THR A 14 -28.89 9.56 -6.66
C THR A 14 -30.26 10.25 -6.79
N ALA A 15 -31.21 9.95 -5.90
CA ALA A 15 -32.54 10.56 -5.95
C ALA A 15 -32.48 12.05 -5.62
N SER A 16 -31.68 12.44 -4.62
CA SER A 16 -31.44 13.85 -4.29
C SER A 16 -30.82 14.62 -5.47
N VAL A 17 -29.86 14.02 -6.19
CA VAL A 17 -29.22 14.62 -7.37
C VAL A 17 -30.24 14.78 -8.49
N CYS A 18 -31.08 13.76 -8.73
CA CYS A 18 -32.14 13.82 -9.73
C CYS A 18 -33.17 14.91 -9.40
N GLN A 19 -33.60 14.99 -8.14
CA GLN A 19 -34.53 16.02 -7.69
C GLN A 19 -33.94 17.42 -7.91
N TRP A 20 -32.70 17.65 -7.47
CA TRP A 20 -32.02 18.93 -7.65
C TRP A 20 -31.87 19.29 -9.14
N LEU A 21 -31.50 18.32 -9.99
CA LEU A 21 -31.35 18.52 -11.42
C LEU A 21 -32.69 18.97 -12.06
N GLN A 22 -33.79 18.35 -11.65
CA GLN A 22 -35.12 18.63 -12.17
C GLN A 22 -35.70 19.94 -11.64
N GLN A 23 -35.51 20.25 -10.35
CA GLN A 23 -36.21 21.34 -9.66
C GLN A 23 -35.34 22.58 -9.45
N ASN A 24 -34.06 22.43 -9.09
CA ASN A 24 -33.22 23.51 -8.57
C ASN A 24 -32.17 24.01 -9.57
N TRP A 25 -31.75 23.17 -10.54
CA TRP A 25 -30.83 23.62 -11.58
C TRP A 25 -31.47 24.72 -12.44
N GLN A 26 -30.82 25.89 -12.50
CA GLN A 26 -31.36 27.14 -13.03
C GLN A 26 -31.46 27.15 -14.57
N ILE A 27 -32.41 26.38 -15.10
CA ILE A 27 -32.84 26.37 -16.49
C ILE A 27 -34.34 26.59 -16.50
N ASP A 28 -34.83 27.42 -17.43
CA ASP A 28 -36.26 27.66 -17.62
C ASP A 28 -37.02 26.31 -17.67
N PRO A 29 -37.98 26.09 -16.75
CA PRO A 29 -38.73 24.84 -16.65
C PRO A 29 -39.42 24.43 -17.96
N ASN A 30 -39.79 25.39 -18.82
CA ASN A 30 -40.43 25.10 -20.10
C ASN A 30 -39.53 24.33 -21.08
N HIS A 31 -38.21 24.39 -20.86
CA HIS A 31 -37.24 23.63 -21.66
C HIS A 31 -36.93 22.26 -21.07
N LYS A 32 -37.39 21.96 -19.84
CA LYS A 32 -37.13 20.69 -19.16
C LYS A 32 -38.24 19.69 -19.45
N LYS A 33 -37.87 18.54 -20.01
CA LYS A 33 -38.71 17.35 -20.06
C LYS A 33 -38.17 16.33 -19.07
N LEU A 34 -38.88 16.18 -17.94
CA LEU A 34 -38.46 15.29 -16.85
C LEU A 34 -38.49 13.82 -17.28
N THR A 35 -37.59 13.03 -16.72
CA THR A 35 -37.53 11.57 -16.91
C THR A 35 -37.34 10.89 -15.56
N THR A 36 -37.42 9.56 -15.50
CA THR A 36 -37.26 8.81 -14.24
C THR A 36 -35.86 8.94 -13.64
N GLN A 37 -34.82 9.04 -14.47
CA GLN A 37 -33.41 9.04 -14.06
C GLN A 37 -32.62 10.17 -14.72
N GLY A 38 -33.15 11.40 -14.65
CA GLY A 38 -32.51 12.58 -15.21
C GLY A 38 -33.50 13.51 -15.90
N LEU A 39 -33.08 14.17 -16.99
CA LEU A 39 -33.96 15.05 -17.77
C LEU A 39 -33.50 15.22 -19.23
N ARG A 40 -34.41 15.69 -20.08
CA ARG A 40 -34.12 16.15 -21.44
C ARG A 40 -34.30 17.66 -21.52
N LEU A 41 -33.42 18.35 -22.25
CA LEU A 41 -33.54 19.77 -22.55
C LEU A 41 -33.87 20.00 -24.02
N GLN A 42 -34.97 20.69 -24.27
CA GLN A 42 -35.41 21.09 -25.60
C GLN A 42 -35.60 22.60 -25.64
N PHE A 43 -34.95 23.26 -26.58
CA PHE A 43 -35.03 24.71 -26.75
C PHE A 43 -35.73 25.06 -28.08
N PRO A 44 -36.54 26.14 -28.12
CA PRO A 44 -37.14 26.62 -29.35
C PRO A 44 -36.09 26.85 -30.45
N ASN A 45 -36.45 26.55 -31.70
CA ASN A 45 -35.59 26.73 -32.88
C ASN A 45 -34.29 25.90 -32.87
N THR A 46 -34.16 24.90 -32.00
CA THR A 46 -33.07 23.93 -32.05
C THR A 46 -33.54 22.62 -32.69
N GLN A 47 -32.78 22.09 -33.66
CA GLN A 47 -33.07 20.80 -34.27
C GLN A 47 -32.38 19.68 -33.48
N GLY A 48 -32.86 19.38 -32.27
CA GLY A 48 -32.28 18.34 -31.40
C GLY A 48 -32.53 18.63 -29.93
N GLU A 49 -31.77 17.96 -29.06
CA GLU A 49 -31.90 18.11 -27.61
C GLU A 49 -30.63 17.72 -26.87
N LEU A 50 -30.60 18.00 -25.56
CA LEU A 50 -29.66 17.38 -24.64
C LEU A 50 -30.39 16.33 -23.79
N SER A 51 -29.82 15.15 -23.66
CA SER A 51 -30.32 14.09 -22.79
C SER A 51 -29.36 13.90 -21.63
N ILE A 52 -29.85 14.01 -20.40
CA ILE A 52 -29.07 13.92 -19.17
C ILE A 52 -29.52 12.67 -18.40
N PHE A 53 -28.56 11.81 -18.07
CA PHE A 53 -28.81 10.53 -17.39
C PHE A 53 -28.03 10.47 -16.09
N LEU A 54 -28.68 9.93 -15.05
CA LEU A 54 -28.11 9.66 -13.74
C LEU A 54 -28.14 8.16 -13.46
N TRP A 55 -27.08 7.64 -12.85
CA TRP A 55 -27.04 6.28 -12.32
C TRP A 55 -26.08 6.22 -11.12
N SER A 56 -26.10 5.11 -10.38
CA SER A 56 -25.14 4.85 -9.32
C SER A 56 -24.42 3.53 -9.50
N VAL A 57 -23.16 3.52 -9.07
CA VAL A 57 -22.24 2.38 -8.99
C VAL A 57 -21.28 2.68 -7.84
N GLN A 58 -20.82 1.68 -7.09
CA GLN A 58 -19.81 1.86 -6.05
C GLN A 58 -20.16 2.92 -4.98
N ASN A 59 -21.42 2.99 -4.56
CA ASN A 59 -21.90 3.97 -3.58
C ASN A 59 -21.70 5.44 -4.01
N THR A 60 -21.70 5.70 -5.32
CA THR A 60 -21.50 7.03 -5.92
C THR A 60 -22.46 7.27 -7.08
N THR A 61 -22.90 8.51 -7.25
CA THR A 61 -23.75 8.95 -8.35
C THR A 61 -22.91 9.46 -9.52
N TYR A 62 -23.30 9.10 -10.73
CA TYR A 62 -22.68 9.53 -11.97
C TYR A 62 -23.70 10.20 -12.89
N LEU A 63 -23.24 11.14 -13.71
CA LEU A 63 -24.05 11.85 -14.67
C LEU A 63 -23.39 11.90 -16.04
N LYS A 64 -24.17 11.60 -17.09
CA LYS A 64 -23.80 11.85 -18.48
C LYS A 64 -24.74 12.81 -19.17
N VAL A 65 -24.20 13.65 -20.04
CA VAL A 65 -24.96 14.51 -20.95
C VAL A 65 -24.62 14.12 -22.38
N PHE A 66 -25.66 13.86 -23.16
CA PHE A 66 -25.57 13.56 -24.57
C PHE A 66 -26.24 14.63 -25.40
N ARG A 67 -25.58 15.04 -26.47
CA ARG A 67 -26.15 15.86 -27.54
C ARG A 67 -26.82 14.95 -28.56
N TRP A 68 -28.11 15.16 -28.79
CA TRP A 68 -28.90 14.41 -29.75
C TRP A 68 -29.35 15.30 -30.93
N GLY A 69 -29.33 14.76 -32.14
CA GLY A 69 -29.65 15.49 -33.37
C GLY A 69 -28.63 16.60 -33.73
N LYS A 70 -29.12 17.67 -34.35
CA LYS A 70 -28.36 18.86 -34.76
C LYS A 70 -28.39 19.97 -33.70
N PHE A 71 -28.51 19.63 -32.41
CA PHE A 71 -28.45 20.62 -31.34
C PHE A 71 -27.12 21.40 -31.39
N PRO A 72 -27.10 22.74 -31.25
CA PRO A 72 -25.89 23.54 -31.49
C PRO A 72 -24.74 23.23 -30.52
N VAL A 73 -23.57 22.87 -31.05
CA VAL A 73 -22.40 22.45 -30.26
C VAL A 73 -21.92 23.51 -29.24
N PRO A 74 -21.74 24.80 -29.62
CA PRO A 74 -21.30 25.81 -28.65
C PRO A 74 -22.30 26.01 -27.50
N PHE A 75 -23.60 25.88 -27.80
CA PHE A 75 -24.64 26.01 -26.79
C PHE A 75 -24.64 24.80 -25.85
N ALA A 76 -24.54 23.59 -26.39
CA ALA A 76 -24.42 22.35 -25.63
C ALA A 76 -23.26 22.39 -24.63
N ARG A 77 -22.08 22.82 -25.07
CA ARG A 77 -20.88 22.92 -24.22
C ARG A 77 -21.05 23.94 -23.09
N ARG A 78 -21.69 25.08 -23.35
CA ARG A 78 -21.99 26.07 -22.30
C ARG A 78 -22.95 25.53 -21.24
N LEU A 79 -24.01 24.84 -21.66
CA LEU A 79 -24.97 24.21 -20.75
C LEU A 79 -24.31 23.10 -19.91
N ALA A 80 -23.49 22.26 -20.55
CA ALA A 80 -22.74 21.22 -19.85
C ALA A 80 -21.75 21.81 -18.83
N GLN A 81 -21.04 22.89 -19.17
CA GLN A 81 -20.13 23.55 -18.24
C GLN A 81 -20.87 24.21 -17.07
N ASN A 82 -22.01 24.86 -17.34
CA ASN A 82 -22.87 25.40 -16.29
C ASN A 82 -23.36 24.30 -15.35
N LEU A 83 -23.87 23.19 -15.89
CA LEU A 83 -24.31 22.04 -15.12
C LEU A 83 -23.19 21.49 -14.23
N LYS A 84 -21.99 21.29 -14.80
CA LYS A 84 -20.80 20.86 -14.06
C LYS A 84 -20.51 21.79 -12.88
N SER A 85 -20.41 23.09 -13.11
CA SER A 85 -20.15 24.07 -12.05
C SER A 85 -21.25 24.10 -10.98
N SER A 86 -22.51 24.02 -11.38
CA SER A 86 -23.63 24.01 -10.44
C SER A 86 -23.69 22.73 -9.60
N LEU A 87 -23.39 21.56 -10.17
CA LEU A 87 -23.29 20.31 -9.43
C LEU A 87 -22.14 20.33 -8.43
N GLN A 88 -20.95 20.82 -8.83
CA GLN A 88 -19.80 20.93 -7.94
C GLN A 88 -20.06 21.89 -6.77
N HIS A 89 -20.88 22.92 -6.98
CA HIS A 89 -21.28 23.83 -5.91
C HIS A 89 -22.32 23.20 -4.96
N GLN A 90 -23.30 22.48 -5.50
CA GLN A 90 -24.37 21.86 -4.72
C GLN A 90 -23.91 20.62 -3.95
N PHE A 91 -23.10 19.79 -4.59
CA PHE A 91 -22.62 18.50 -4.08
C PHE A 91 -21.08 18.51 -4.08
N PRO A 92 -20.45 19.36 -3.25
CA PRO A 92 -19.00 19.43 -3.19
C PRO A 92 -18.43 18.13 -2.64
N LEU A 93 -17.21 17.80 -3.06
CA LEU A 93 -16.46 16.71 -2.44
C LEU A 93 -16.10 17.09 -0.99
N THR A 94 -16.45 16.23 -0.04
CA THR A 94 -16.18 16.42 1.39
C THR A 94 -15.28 15.31 1.93
N TYR A 95 -14.60 15.59 3.03
CA TYR A 95 -13.74 14.63 3.74
C TYR A 95 -14.27 14.51 5.18
N PRO A 96 -15.21 13.59 5.44
CA PRO A 96 -15.82 13.47 6.76
C PRO A 96 -14.79 13.03 7.80
N GLU A 97 -14.99 13.52 9.02
CA GLU A 97 -14.20 13.15 10.19
C GLU A 97 -14.91 12.04 10.97
N PRO A 98 -14.19 11.00 11.44
CA PRO A 98 -14.74 10.04 12.36
C PRO A 98 -15.25 10.72 13.63
N PRO A 99 -16.35 10.23 14.24
CA PRO A 99 -16.80 10.74 15.52
C PRO A 99 -15.73 10.52 16.59
N GLN A 100 -15.68 11.42 17.59
CA GLN A 100 -14.85 11.23 18.78
C GLN A 100 -15.62 10.35 19.76
N ILE A 101 -15.05 9.19 20.09
CA ILE A 101 -15.69 8.15 20.89
C ILE A 101 -14.95 7.99 22.22
N ASP A 102 -15.70 8.02 23.32
CA ASP A 102 -15.21 7.61 24.64
C ASP A 102 -15.65 6.16 24.91
N LEU A 103 -14.73 5.23 24.64
CA LEU A 103 -14.95 3.79 24.82
C LEU A 103 -15.10 3.37 26.30
N SER A 104 -14.93 4.29 27.26
CA SER A 104 -15.25 4.02 28.67
C SER A 104 -16.75 4.13 28.98
N GLN A 105 -17.50 4.85 28.15
CA GLN A 105 -18.93 5.14 28.37
C GLN A 105 -19.85 4.29 27.51
N GLU A 106 -19.39 3.88 26.32
CA GLU A 106 -20.20 3.10 25.40
C GLU A 106 -19.37 2.15 24.53
N SER A 107 -20.06 1.18 23.90
CA SER A 107 -19.42 0.25 22.97
C SER A 107 -19.05 0.93 21.65
N ILE A 108 -18.04 0.40 20.96
CA ILE A 108 -17.70 0.88 19.60
C ILE A 108 -18.86 0.70 18.61
N PHE A 109 -19.73 -0.31 18.84
CA PHE A 109 -20.90 -0.55 18.01
C PHE A 109 -21.97 0.52 18.16
N SER A 110 -22.36 0.85 19.40
CA SER A 110 -23.33 1.92 19.64
C SER A 110 -22.85 3.27 19.11
N ALA A 111 -21.57 3.59 19.37
CA ALA A 111 -20.97 4.87 19.01
C ALA A 111 -20.91 5.11 17.49
N LEU A 112 -20.74 4.04 16.70
CA LEU A 112 -20.59 4.13 15.24
C LEU A 112 -21.90 3.86 14.48
N GLN A 113 -22.98 3.41 15.14
CA GLN A 113 -24.20 2.91 14.48
C GLN A 113 -24.88 3.96 13.58
N GLU A 114 -24.92 5.22 14.00
CA GLU A 114 -25.55 6.30 13.23
C GLU A 114 -24.72 6.73 12.02
N HIS A 115 -23.40 6.58 12.10
CA HIS A 115 -22.46 7.05 11.08
C HIS A 115 -22.09 5.97 10.06
N TYR A 116 -21.92 4.73 10.52
CA TYR A 116 -21.44 3.59 9.72
C TYR A 116 -22.31 2.34 9.97
N PRO A 117 -23.61 2.39 9.62
CA PRO A 117 -24.57 1.38 10.02
C PRO A 117 -24.25 -0.01 9.45
N LYS A 118 -23.74 -0.13 8.22
CA LYS A 118 -23.38 -1.44 7.66
C LYS A 118 -22.11 -1.97 8.29
N THR A 119 -21.14 -1.09 8.55
CA THR A 119 -19.92 -1.45 9.26
C THR A 119 -20.25 -2.07 10.61
N VAL A 120 -21.09 -1.42 11.43
CA VAL A 120 -21.50 -1.99 12.72
C VAL A 120 -22.23 -3.32 12.55
N HIS A 121 -23.23 -3.37 11.67
CA HIS A 121 -24.04 -4.58 11.44
C HIS A 121 -23.20 -5.80 11.04
N PHE A 122 -22.25 -5.64 10.12
CA PHE A 122 -21.43 -6.78 9.68
C PHE A 122 -20.28 -7.09 10.63
N PHE A 123 -19.69 -6.12 11.32
CA PHE A 123 -18.71 -6.43 12.37
C PHE A 123 -19.34 -7.19 13.53
N GLN A 124 -20.62 -6.98 13.87
CA GLN A 124 -21.33 -7.82 14.85
C GLN A 124 -21.42 -9.30 14.44
N LYS A 125 -21.28 -9.60 13.15
CA LYS A 125 -21.27 -10.97 12.61
C LYS A 125 -19.87 -11.54 12.44
N ILE A 126 -18.82 -10.72 12.55
CA ILE A 126 -17.43 -11.15 12.47
C ILE A 126 -17.02 -11.69 13.85
N PRO A 127 -16.38 -12.88 13.95
CA PRO A 127 -15.80 -13.36 15.20
C PRO A 127 -14.85 -12.31 15.82
N ASN A 128 -15.07 -11.97 17.10
CA ASN A 128 -14.37 -10.90 17.81
C ASN A 128 -14.48 -9.52 17.12
N GLY A 129 -15.57 -9.26 16.41
CA GLY A 129 -15.74 -8.04 15.62
C GLY A 129 -15.71 -6.75 16.42
N GLU A 130 -16.16 -6.74 17.68
CA GLU A 130 -16.08 -5.54 18.53
C GLU A 130 -14.63 -5.12 18.79
N ALA A 131 -13.77 -6.10 19.14
CA ALA A 131 -12.34 -5.87 19.31
C ALA A 131 -11.68 -5.46 17.99
N ALA A 132 -12.10 -6.06 16.86
CA ALA A 132 -11.58 -5.70 15.55
C ALA A 132 -11.96 -4.25 15.16
N LEU A 133 -13.22 -3.84 15.37
CA LEU A 133 -13.68 -2.50 15.05
C LEU A 133 -13.06 -1.44 15.96
N THR A 134 -12.91 -1.75 17.26
CA THR A 134 -12.15 -0.91 18.20
C THR A 134 -10.72 -0.67 17.70
N ARG A 135 -10.07 -1.70 17.14
CA ARG A 135 -8.73 -1.58 16.56
C ARG A 135 -8.71 -0.78 15.25
N VAL A 136 -9.72 -0.92 14.40
CA VAL A 136 -9.87 -0.08 13.20
C VAL A 136 -9.94 1.39 13.61
N TYR A 137 -10.81 1.72 14.56
CA TYR A 137 -10.96 3.09 15.08
C TYR A 137 -9.66 3.61 15.69
N TRP A 138 -9.01 2.83 16.57
CA TRP A 138 -7.72 3.20 17.16
C TRP A 138 -6.65 3.49 16.11
N TRP A 139 -6.54 2.64 15.09
CA TRP A 139 -5.54 2.80 14.02
C TRP A 139 -5.80 4.05 13.19
N GLU A 140 -7.06 4.32 12.84
CA GLU A 140 -7.44 5.53 12.11
C GLU A 140 -7.16 6.81 12.93
N GLN A 141 -7.47 6.82 14.24
CA GLN A 141 -7.14 7.96 15.11
C GLN A 141 -5.63 8.21 15.15
N ARG A 142 -4.84 7.15 15.35
CA ARG A 142 -3.37 7.25 15.41
C ARG A 142 -2.78 7.74 14.08
N TRP A 143 -3.28 7.24 12.96
CA TRP A 143 -2.85 7.69 11.63
C TRP A 143 -3.18 9.16 11.38
N ARG A 144 -4.41 9.58 11.71
CA ARG A 144 -4.87 10.96 11.54
C ARG A 144 -4.09 11.95 12.40
N GLU A 145 -3.74 11.58 13.64
CA GLU A 145 -2.94 12.40 14.54
C GLU A 145 -1.61 12.81 13.89
N GLU A 146 -0.88 11.83 13.34
CA GLU A 146 0.43 12.07 12.73
C GLU A 146 0.30 12.76 11.36
N ALA A 147 -0.65 12.32 10.52
CA ALA A 147 -0.87 12.89 9.18
C ALA A 147 -1.33 14.36 9.19
N ARG A 148 -1.94 14.82 10.29
CA ARG A 148 -2.35 16.22 10.47
C ARG A 148 -1.21 17.13 10.92
N ASN A 149 -0.30 16.61 11.74
CA ASN A 149 0.80 17.37 12.33
C ASN A 149 2.18 16.86 11.91
N PRO A 150 2.43 16.62 10.60
CA PRO A 150 3.69 16.02 10.15
C PRO A 150 4.94 16.82 10.53
N GLN A 151 4.80 18.13 10.74
CA GLN A 151 5.90 19.06 11.01
C GLN A 151 6.34 19.08 12.49
N GLN A 152 5.55 18.50 13.39
CA GLN A 152 5.86 18.45 14.83
C GLN A 152 5.70 17.02 15.36
N PRO A 153 6.51 16.06 14.88
CA PRO A 153 6.40 14.68 15.29
C PRO A 153 6.74 14.52 16.78
N LYS A 154 6.10 13.56 17.44
CA LYS A 154 6.39 13.21 18.83
C LYS A 154 7.85 12.77 18.97
N THR A 155 8.57 13.36 19.93
CA THR A 155 9.95 12.92 20.24
C THR A 155 9.89 11.67 21.11
N VAL A 156 10.24 10.53 20.51
CA VAL A 156 10.29 9.20 21.14
C VAL A 156 11.69 8.59 21.14
N VAL A 157 12.64 9.12 20.35
CA VAL A 157 14.06 8.73 20.37
C VAL A 157 14.87 9.92 20.87
N LYS A 158 15.66 9.72 21.94
CA LYS A 158 16.46 10.78 22.58
C LYS A 158 17.93 10.35 22.64
N ARG A 159 18.85 11.31 22.46
CA ARG A 159 20.27 11.09 22.79
C ARG A 159 20.43 11.24 24.30
N THR A 160 21.25 10.37 24.90
CA THR A 160 21.67 10.48 26.30
C THR A 160 23.18 10.34 26.39
N GLU A 161 23.78 11.06 27.34
CA GLU A 161 25.20 10.89 27.71
C GLU A 161 25.38 9.79 28.77
N VAL A 162 24.28 9.29 29.35
CA VAL A 162 24.30 8.23 30.35
C VAL A 162 24.49 6.89 29.65
N GLU A 163 25.64 6.27 29.88
CA GLU A 163 25.91 4.89 29.45
C GLU A 163 25.30 3.90 30.44
N PRO A 164 24.87 2.70 29.99
CA PRO A 164 24.39 1.67 30.90
C PRO A 164 25.51 1.18 31.83
N GLU A 165 25.17 0.87 33.08
CA GLU A 165 26.13 0.38 34.08
C GLU A 165 26.68 -1.02 33.76
N SER A 166 25.97 -1.78 32.93
CA SER A 166 26.33 -3.13 32.51
C SER A 166 26.28 -3.27 30.99
N SER A 167 26.92 -4.32 30.48
CA SER A 167 26.85 -4.66 29.06
C SER A 167 25.40 -4.89 28.64
N PRO A 168 24.97 -4.44 27.43
CA PRO A 168 23.62 -4.66 26.96
C PRO A 168 23.20 -6.14 27.04
N GLU A 169 21.99 -6.36 27.54
CA GLU A 169 21.35 -7.67 27.67
C GLU A 169 21.12 -8.31 26.30
N TYR A 170 20.76 -7.47 25.32
CA TYR A 170 20.49 -7.89 23.95
C TYR A 170 21.49 -7.28 22.96
N ASP A 171 21.75 -7.99 21.87
CA ASP A 171 22.42 -7.41 20.71
C ASP A 171 21.41 -6.64 19.85
N LEU A 172 20.19 -7.15 19.75
CA LEU A 172 19.12 -6.58 18.94
C LEU A 172 17.80 -6.55 19.72
N ILE A 173 17.12 -5.40 19.68
CA ILE A 173 15.73 -5.26 20.15
C ILE A 173 14.88 -4.92 18.93
N TYR A 174 13.96 -5.80 18.55
CA TYR A 174 12.95 -5.55 17.52
C TYR A 174 11.67 -5.03 18.17
N VAL A 175 11.08 -3.98 17.60
CA VAL A 175 9.77 -3.48 18.02
C VAL A 175 8.80 -3.59 16.83
N GLY A 176 7.79 -4.44 16.96
CA GLY A 176 6.86 -4.83 15.90
C GLY A 176 7.10 -6.27 15.44
N GLY A 177 6.16 -7.15 15.76
CA GLY A 177 6.29 -8.60 15.64
C GLY A 177 5.92 -9.17 14.28
N ALA A 178 5.10 -8.49 13.48
CA ALA A 178 4.61 -9.03 12.21
C ALA A 178 5.75 -9.28 11.18
N LEU A 179 6.34 -8.22 10.64
CA LEU A 179 7.49 -8.36 9.74
C LEU A 179 8.82 -8.51 10.49
N GLY A 180 8.89 -7.99 11.72
CA GLY A 180 10.12 -8.01 12.52
C GLY A 180 10.58 -9.42 12.90
N VAL A 181 9.66 -10.34 13.20
CA VAL A 181 10.01 -11.70 13.64
C VAL A 181 10.81 -12.46 12.58
N ILE A 182 10.54 -12.21 11.30
CA ILE A 182 11.18 -12.91 10.18
C ILE A 182 12.69 -12.64 10.21
N GLN A 183 13.11 -11.37 10.33
CA GLN A 183 14.53 -11.06 10.43
C GLN A 183 15.08 -11.40 11.82
N ALA A 184 14.32 -11.16 12.89
CA ALA A 184 14.73 -11.47 14.26
C ALA A 184 15.14 -12.95 14.41
N ALA A 185 14.35 -13.88 13.88
CA ALA A 185 14.66 -15.31 13.90
C ALA A 185 15.94 -15.65 13.12
N VAL A 186 16.16 -15.01 11.95
CA VAL A 186 17.41 -15.19 11.18
C VAL A 186 18.62 -14.65 11.95
N MET A 187 18.49 -13.51 12.63
CA MET A 187 19.57 -12.93 13.43
C MET A 187 19.86 -13.77 14.67
N ALA A 188 18.82 -14.27 15.37
CA ALA A 188 19.00 -15.19 16.49
C ALA A 188 19.72 -16.48 16.07
N ARG A 189 19.36 -17.03 14.90
CA ARG A 189 20.06 -18.19 14.29
C ARG A 189 21.55 -17.93 14.04
N ARG A 190 21.95 -16.67 13.80
CA ARG A 190 23.36 -16.26 13.65
C ARG A 190 24.10 -16.10 14.99
N GLY A 191 23.42 -16.33 16.11
CA GLY A 191 23.99 -16.31 17.46
C GLY A 191 23.86 -14.97 18.20
N TYR A 192 23.04 -14.05 17.70
CA TYR A 192 22.75 -12.80 18.40
C TYR A 192 21.70 -12.99 19.49
N ARG A 193 21.83 -12.26 20.60
CA ARG A 193 20.79 -12.19 21.64
C ARG A 193 19.70 -11.22 21.17
N VAL A 194 18.51 -11.73 20.91
CA VAL A 194 17.42 -10.97 20.29
C VAL A 194 16.22 -10.89 21.22
N LEU A 195 15.74 -9.67 21.44
CA LEU A 195 14.42 -9.42 22.02
C LEU A 195 13.48 -8.94 20.93
N LEU A 196 12.27 -9.49 20.86
CA LEU A 196 11.18 -9.00 20.04
C LEU A 196 10.03 -8.50 20.93
N MET A 197 9.65 -7.25 20.76
CA MET A 197 8.51 -6.64 21.42
C MET A 197 7.34 -6.51 20.44
N GLU A 198 6.16 -6.94 20.85
CA GLU A 198 4.91 -6.80 20.10
C GLU A 198 3.84 -6.20 21.01
N ARG A 199 3.12 -5.20 20.50
CA ARG A 199 2.05 -4.50 21.24
C ARG A 199 0.85 -5.41 21.49
N LEU A 200 0.58 -6.34 20.58
CA LEU A 200 -0.56 -7.24 20.62
C LEU A 200 -0.14 -8.64 21.10
N PRO A 201 -1.09 -9.57 21.29
CA PRO A 201 -0.72 -10.97 21.39
C PRO A 201 0.08 -11.41 20.16
N PHE A 202 1.25 -12.01 20.38
CA PHE A 202 2.13 -12.42 19.30
C PHE A 202 1.48 -13.49 18.40
N GLY A 203 1.90 -13.55 17.14
CA GLY A 203 1.42 -14.53 16.17
C GLY A 203 0.13 -14.13 15.44
N ARG A 204 -0.43 -12.96 15.71
CA ARG A 204 -1.65 -12.46 15.05
C ARG A 204 -1.33 -11.49 13.92
N MET A 205 -2.15 -11.54 12.86
CA MET A 205 -1.99 -10.67 11.71
C MET A 205 -3.32 -10.08 11.23
N ASN A 206 -3.28 -8.79 10.84
CA ASN A 206 -4.44 -8.05 10.34
C ASN A 206 -4.72 -8.24 8.86
N ARG A 207 -3.80 -8.81 8.10
CA ARG A 207 -3.88 -9.00 6.65
C ARG A 207 -3.27 -10.35 6.30
N GLU A 208 -3.82 -11.01 5.30
CA GLU A 208 -3.17 -12.19 4.72
C GLU A 208 -1.98 -11.82 3.87
N TRP A 209 -1.07 -12.78 3.74
CA TRP A 209 0.08 -12.68 2.86
C TRP A 209 -0.06 -13.60 1.67
N ASN A 210 0.18 -13.00 0.51
CA ASN A 210 0.36 -13.73 -0.73
C ASN A 210 1.80 -13.60 -1.21
N ILE A 211 2.33 -14.65 -1.83
CA ILE A 211 3.69 -14.72 -2.35
C ILE A 211 3.75 -15.67 -3.55
N SER A 212 4.88 -15.72 -4.23
CA SER A 212 5.20 -16.77 -5.21
C SER A 212 6.23 -17.75 -4.63
N ARG A 213 6.25 -19.00 -5.12
CA ARG A 213 7.27 -20.00 -4.73
C ARG A 213 8.69 -19.45 -4.89
N GLN A 214 8.93 -18.73 -6.00
CA GLN A 214 10.23 -18.13 -6.30
C GLN A 214 10.66 -17.08 -5.27
N GLU A 215 9.73 -16.28 -4.75
CA GLU A 215 10.06 -15.30 -3.71
C GLU A 215 10.27 -15.97 -2.35
N PHE A 216 9.44 -16.96 -2.00
CA PHE A 216 9.59 -17.69 -0.73
C PHE A 216 10.92 -18.44 -0.65
N GLN A 217 11.51 -18.85 -1.78
CA GLN A 217 12.82 -19.49 -1.83
C GLN A 217 13.91 -18.71 -1.06
N ALA A 218 13.82 -17.38 -0.98
CA ALA A 218 14.77 -16.58 -0.20
C ALA A 218 14.79 -16.94 1.30
N LEU A 219 13.64 -17.32 1.87
CA LEU A 219 13.52 -17.76 3.26
C LEU A 219 14.13 -19.15 3.48
N ILE A 220 14.06 -20.01 2.46
CA ILE A 220 14.66 -21.35 2.47
C ILE A 220 16.17 -21.25 2.34
N ASP A 221 16.66 -20.41 1.41
CA ASP A 221 18.09 -20.18 1.20
C ASP A 221 18.79 -19.60 2.44
N LEU A 222 18.07 -18.80 3.23
CA LEU A 222 18.53 -18.28 4.52
C LEU A 222 18.52 -19.31 5.65
N GLY A 223 17.94 -20.49 5.41
CA GLY A 223 17.79 -21.55 6.40
C GLY A 223 16.79 -21.21 7.50
N LEU A 224 15.89 -20.26 7.27
CA LEU A 224 14.79 -19.98 8.20
C LEU A 224 13.69 -21.04 8.05
N PHE A 225 13.36 -21.40 6.81
CA PHE A 225 12.40 -22.45 6.49
C PHE A 225 13.06 -23.59 5.72
N THR A 226 12.49 -24.79 5.85
CA THR A 226 12.73 -25.92 4.95
C THR A 226 11.65 -25.95 3.85
N GLU A 227 11.91 -26.66 2.75
CA GLU A 227 10.90 -26.92 1.72
C GLU A 227 9.66 -27.59 2.32
N SER A 228 9.83 -28.55 3.24
CA SER A 228 8.71 -29.20 3.93
C SER A 228 7.91 -28.23 4.79
N GLU A 229 8.55 -27.35 5.55
CA GLU A 229 7.85 -26.34 6.35
C GLU A 229 7.08 -25.37 5.46
N PHE A 230 7.65 -24.98 4.31
CA PHE A 230 6.96 -24.14 3.33
C PHE A 230 5.66 -24.77 2.87
N GLU A 231 5.66 -26.05 2.46
CA GLU A 231 4.43 -26.73 2.05
C GLU A 231 3.38 -26.75 3.17
N THR A 232 3.80 -26.79 4.45
CA THR A 232 2.85 -26.77 5.56
C THR A 232 2.18 -25.41 5.80
N VAL A 233 2.76 -24.31 5.33
CA VAL A 233 2.22 -22.94 5.49
C VAL A 233 1.47 -22.44 4.27
N ILE A 234 1.44 -23.22 3.18
CA ILE A 234 0.60 -22.91 2.02
C ILE A 234 -0.85 -23.19 2.40
N ALA A 235 -1.66 -22.15 2.50
CA ALA A 235 -3.11 -22.28 2.65
C ALA A 235 -3.75 -22.65 1.32
N ARG A 236 -3.28 -22.03 0.22
CA ARG A 236 -3.78 -22.27 -1.14
C ARG A 236 -2.75 -21.83 -2.17
N GLU A 237 -2.60 -22.61 -3.22
CA GLU A 237 -1.96 -22.20 -4.46
C GLU A 237 -3.03 -22.23 -5.57
N TYR A 238 -3.37 -21.07 -6.11
CA TYR A 238 -4.41 -20.94 -7.14
C TYR A 238 -3.77 -20.88 -8.54
N LYS A 239 -4.55 -21.16 -9.59
CA LYS A 239 -4.08 -21.36 -10.97
C LYS A 239 -3.66 -20.07 -11.65
N ASP A 240 -4.46 -19.02 -11.55
CA ASP A 240 -4.19 -17.76 -12.22
C ASP A 240 -4.77 -16.53 -11.50
N GLY A 241 -4.06 -15.42 -11.63
CA GLY A 241 -4.44 -14.13 -11.07
C GLY A 241 -4.76 -13.15 -12.19
N TYR A 242 -5.86 -12.43 -12.06
CA TYR A 242 -6.31 -11.47 -13.08
C TYR A 242 -6.11 -10.03 -12.64
N ASN A 243 -5.66 -9.20 -13.58
CA ASN A 243 -5.59 -7.77 -13.43
C ASN A 243 -6.46 -7.12 -14.50
N LYS A 244 -7.50 -6.39 -14.08
CA LYS A 244 -8.43 -5.73 -14.99
C LYS A 244 -9.12 -4.54 -14.34
N PHE A 245 -9.11 -3.42 -15.03
CA PHE A 245 -9.73 -2.19 -14.55
C PHE A 245 -11.00 -1.88 -15.35
N PHE A 246 -12.05 -1.43 -14.66
CA PHE A 246 -13.31 -1.03 -15.26
C PHE A 246 -13.09 -0.10 -16.44
N ASP A 247 -13.62 -0.44 -17.60
CA ASP A 247 -13.42 0.32 -18.84
C ASP A 247 -14.74 0.56 -19.60
N GLY A 248 -15.88 0.37 -18.91
CA GLY A 248 -17.20 0.54 -19.47
C GLY A 248 -17.44 1.95 -20.02
N ASN A 249 -16.79 2.95 -19.41
CA ASN A 249 -16.84 4.36 -19.83
C ASN A 249 -15.54 4.87 -20.45
N ASN A 250 -14.54 4.01 -20.68
CA ASN A 250 -13.31 4.43 -21.33
C ASN A 250 -13.54 4.67 -22.82
N PRO A 251 -12.78 5.61 -23.44
CA PRO A 251 -12.63 5.64 -24.89
C PRO A 251 -12.25 4.26 -25.45
N PRO A 252 -12.76 3.86 -26.63
CA PRO A 252 -12.50 2.52 -27.18
C PRO A 252 -11.02 2.15 -27.30
N ASP A 253 -10.17 3.12 -27.60
CA ASP A 253 -8.71 3.00 -27.73
C ASP A 253 -7.96 2.92 -26.38
N LEU A 254 -8.65 3.16 -25.26
CA LEU A 254 -8.10 3.13 -23.90
C LEU A 254 -8.70 2.00 -23.05
N LYS A 255 -9.28 1.00 -23.71
CA LYS A 255 -9.63 -0.29 -23.11
C LYS A 255 -8.41 -1.21 -23.13
N GLY A 256 -8.26 -2.03 -22.10
CA GLY A 256 -7.13 -2.97 -21.97
C GLY A 256 -7.63 -4.40 -21.95
N ASP A 257 -6.81 -5.35 -22.39
CA ASP A 257 -7.11 -6.77 -22.19
C ASP A 257 -6.93 -7.17 -20.71
N VAL A 258 -7.45 -8.33 -20.34
CA VAL A 258 -7.20 -8.91 -19.01
C VAL A 258 -5.74 -9.36 -18.96
N LEU A 259 -4.99 -8.89 -17.96
CA LEU A 259 -3.63 -9.36 -17.73
C LEU A 259 -3.66 -10.56 -16.78
N HIS A 260 -3.11 -11.68 -17.26
CA HIS A 260 -2.93 -12.94 -16.54
C HIS A 260 -1.57 -12.98 -15.82
N THR A 261 -1.56 -13.40 -14.56
CA THR A 261 -0.36 -13.45 -13.72
C THR A 261 -0.34 -14.70 -12.84
N PRO A 262 -0.07 -15.88 -13.42
CA PRO A 262 -0.20 -17.17 -12.71
C PRO A 262 0.85 -17.40 -11.62
N THR A 263 1.91 -16.59 -11.62
CA THR A 263 3.05 -16.71 -10.69
C THR A 263 3.25 -15.48 -9.83
N VAL A 264 2.25 -14.60 -9.74
CA VAL A 264 2.27 -13.39 -8.92
C VAL A 264 1.22 -13.54 -7.83
N LEU A 265 1.66 -13.45 -6.57
CA LEU A 265 0.78 -13.56 -5.40
C LEU A 265 -0.08 -14.85 -5.38
N ASN A 266 0.34 -15.87 -6.15
CA ASN A 266 -0.46 -17.05 -6.45
C ASN A 266 -0.56 -18.05 -5.29
N ILE A 267 0.25 -17.85 -4.24
CA ILE A 267 0.20 -18.63 -3.00
C ILE A 267 -0.32 -17.74 -1.89
N ALA A 268 -1.47 -18.09 -1.33
CA ALA A 268 -1.93 -17.58 -0.04
C ALA A 268 -1.25 -18.38 1.08
N LEU A 269 -0.61 -17.68 2.00
CA LEU A 269 0.01 -18.26 3.18
C LEU A 269 -0.96 -18.28 4.36
N ASP A 270 -0.85 -19.31 5.19
CA ASP A 270 -1.33 -19.25 6.57
C ASP A 270 -0.40 -18.33 7.37
N SER A 271 -0.73 -17.04 7.38
CA SER A 271 0.10 -15.99 7.96
C SER A 271 0.34 -16.20 9.46
N GLU A 272 -0.65 -16.71 10.19
CA GLU A 272 -0.55 -16.98 11.62
C GLU A 272 0.42 -18.14 11.88
N LYS A 273 0.36 -19.21 11.08
CA LYS A 273 1.31 -20.32 11.14
C LYS A 273 2.73 -19.89 10.76
N VAL A 274 2.89 -19.03 9.76
CA VAL A 274 4.21 -18.45 9.41
C VAL A 274 4.79 -17.69 10.60
N LEU A 275 4.00 -16.83 11.25
CA LEU A 275 4.44 -16.07 12.42
C LEU A 275 4.77 -16.98 13.61
N ALA A 276 3.93 -17.99 13.88
CA ALA A 276 4.16 -18.97 14.94
C ALA A 276 5.48 -19.71 14.73
N LEU A 277 5.72 -20.26 13.53
CA LEU A 277 6.98 -20.95 13.22
C LEU A 277 8.19 -20.01 13.33
N CYS A 278 8.08 -18.75 12.91
CA CYS A 278 9.15 -17.77 13.11
C CYS A 278 9.41 -17.51 14.60
N GLY A 279 8.36 -17.41 15.42
CA GLY A 279 8.46 -17.21 16.86
C GLY A 279 9.08 -18.41 17.58
N GLU A 280 8.64 -19.63 17.27
CA GLU A 280 9.21 -20.88 17.78
C GLU A 280 10.70 -21.00 17.45
N LYS A 281 11.08 -20.65 16.20
CA LYS A 281 12.49 -20.64 15.80
C LYS A 281 13.27 -19.56 16.53
N LEU A 282 12.74 -18.35 16.65
CA LEU A 282 13.37 -17.27 17.43
C LEU A 282 13.68 -17.73 18.86
N GLN A 283 12.69 -18.30 19.55
CA GLN A 283 12.85 -18.82 20.91
C GLN A 283 13.80 -20.03 20.98
N GLY A 284 13.70 -20.94 20.00
CA GLY A 284 14.59 -22.09 19.88
C GLY A 284 16.07 -21.70 19.66
N PHE A 285 16.32 -20.52 19.09
CA PHE A 285 17.65 -19.93 18.96
C PHE A 285 18.05 -19.03 20.15
N GLY A 286 17.26 -19.03 21.23
CA GLY A 286 17.54 -18.30 22.47
C GLY A 286 17.08 -16.84 22.47
N GLY A 287 16.23 -16.44 21.52
CA GLY A 287 15.58 -15.12 21.53
C GLY A 287 14.36 -15.07 22.45
N GLU A 288 13.98 -13.87 22.85
CA GLU A 288 12.82 -13.60 23.70
C GLU A 288 11.72 -12.86 22.95
N ILE A 289 10.47 -13.11 23.34
CA ILE A 289 9.30 -12.42 22.82
C ILE A 289 8.55 -11.81 24.01
N TRP A 290 8.40 -10.49 24.01
CA TRP A 290 7.50 -9.76 24.90
C TRP A 290 6.30 -9.32 24.10
N ASP A 291 5.22 -10.08 24.17
CA ASP A 291 3.94 -9.70 23.60
C ASP A 291 3.16 -8.77 24.54
N GLU A 292 2.06 -8.21 24.03
CA GLU A 292 1.22 -7.26 24.74
C GLU A 292 1.99 -6.09 25.38
N THR A 293 3.13 -5.72 24.79
CA THR A 293 4.10 -4.77 25.33
C THR A 293 4.28 -3.60 24.37
N GLU A 294 3.85 -2.42 24.79
CA GLU A 294 3.84 -1.20 23.97
C GLU A 294 5.15 -0.41 24.14
N PHE A 295 5.80 -0.08 23.02
CA PHE A 295 6.92 0.85 22.98
C PHE A 295 6.50 2.26 23.40
N ARG A 296 7.29 2.89 24.29
CA ARG A 296 7.08 4.27 24.77
C ARG A 296 8.15 5.21 24.22
N GLU A 297 9.41 4.92 24.51
CA GLU A 297 10.55 5.72 24.06
C GLU A 297 11.86 4.92 24.03
N ALA A 298 12.86 5.48 23.35
CA ALA A 298 14.21 4.94 23.27
C ALA A 298 15.24 6.03 23.64
N ASN A 299 16.15 5.68 24.55
CA ASN A 299 17.27 6.51 24.97
C ASN A 299 18.56 5.92 24.41
N VAL A 300 19.23 6.65 23.52
CA VAL A 300 20.40 6.21 22.76
C VAL A 300 21.67 6.84 23.34
N SER A 301 22.58 5.99 23.81
CA SER A 301 23.93 6.36 24.25
C SER A 301 24.97 6.02 23.17
N LYS A 302 26.27 6.18 23.45
CA LYS A 302 27.33 5.79 22.51
C LYS A 302 27.46 4.28 22.41
N THR A 303 27.14 3.53 23.47
CA THR A 303 27.35 2.07 23.52
C THR A 303 26.08 1.24 23.53
N ALA A 304 24.90 1.84 23.76
CA ALA A 304 23.65 1.12 23.87
C ALA A 304 22.42 1.95 23.47
N VAL A 305 21.28 1.25 23.40
CA VAL A 305 19.95 1.83 23.38
C VAL A 305 19.12 1.19 24.50
N THR A 306 18.48 2.02 25.30
CA THR A 306 17.55 1.61 26.35
C THR A 306 16.14 1.92 25.90
N VAL A 307 15.29 0.90 25.84
CA VAL A 307 13.91 0.99 25.36
C VAL A 307 12.97 0.90 26.56
N ASP A 308 12.19 1.95 26.76
CA ASP A 308 11.12 1.97 27.75
C ASP A 308 9.82 1.53 27.10
N CYS A 309 9.12 0.62 27.77
CA CYS A 309 7.90 0.01 27.28
C CYS A 309 6.90 -0.22 28.42
N GLN A 310 5.67 -0.54 28.06
CA GLN A 310 4.61 -0.81 29.02
C GLN A 310 3.89 -2.11 28.67
N HIS A 311 3.81 -3.03 29.62
CA HIS A 311 3.01 -4.23 29.47
C HIS A 311 1.53 -3.87 29.67
N LEU A 312 0.73 -3.98 28.62
CA LEU A 312 -0.65 -3.51 28.57
C LEU A 312 -1.58 -4.23 29.57
N PRO A 313 -1.50 -5.57 29.75
CA PRO A 313 -2.40 -6.26 30.67
C PRO A 313 -2.21 -5.90 32.15
N SER A 314 -0.97 -5.65 32.58
CA SER A 314 -0.65 -5.33 33.98
C SER A 314 -0.40 -3.85 34.24
N ASP A 315 -0.41 -3.01 33.19
CA ASP A 315 -0.08 -1.59 33.25
C ASP A 315 1.32 -1.27 33.81
N THR A 316 2.23 -2.26 33.79
CA THR A 316 3.56 -2.12 34.40
C THR A 316 4.61 -1.67 33.37
N SER A 317 5.43 -0.69 33.75
CA SER A 317 6.61 -0.30 32.98
C SER A 317 7.65 -1.41 32.95
N LYS A 318 8.28 -1.58 31.78
CA LYS A 318 9.41 -2.47 31.53
C LYS A 318 10.49 -1.71 30.76
N THR A 319 11.73 -2.16 30.90
CA THR A 319 12.87 -1.58 30.20
C THR A 319 13.74 -2.71 29.64
N ALA A 320 14.26 -2.53 28.44
CA ALA A 320 15.25 -3.43 27.84
C ALA A 320 16.44 -2.63 27.30
N THR A 321 17.65 -3.14 27.49
CA THR A 321 18.88 -2.51 26.98
C THR A 321 19.54 -3.39 25.94
N GLY A 322 19.76 -2.82 24.75
CA GLY A 322 20.33 -3.51 23.60
C GLY A 322 21.48 -2.73 22.96
N ARG A 323 22.24 -3.37 22.06
CA ARG A 323 23.25 -2.67 21.24
C ARG A 323 22.61 -1.88 20.09
N LEU A 324 21.50 -2.38 19.55
CA LEU A 324 20.79 -1.81 18.41
C LEU A 324 19.27 -2.05 18.53
N LEU A 325 18.48 -1.01 18.25
CA LEU A 325 17.03 -1.05 18.14
C LEU A 325 16.62 -1.17 16.67
N ILE A 326 15.76 -2.14 16.36
CA ILE A 326 15.13 -2.30 15.05
C ILE A 326 13.67 -1.85 15.13
N ASP A 327 13.35 -0.76 14.45
CA ASP A 327 11.97 -0.28 14.30
C ASP A 327 11.26 -1.04 13.19
N ALA A 328 10.37 -1.95 13.56
CA ALA A 328 9.52 -2.73 12.67
C ALA A 328 8.02 -2.48 12.95
N MET A 329 7.66 -1.33 13.53
CA MET A 329 6.27 -0.99 13.92
C MET A 329 5.36 -0.63 12.72
N GLY A 330 5.90 -0.65 11.50
CA GLY A 330 5.16 -0.35 10.28
C GLY A 330 4.70 1.10 10.18
N SER A 331 3.53 1.33 9.57
CA SER A 331 2.97 2.67 9.35
C SER A 331 2.64 3.44 10.63
N ALA A 332 2.54 2.74 11.76
CA ALA A 332 2.23 3.32 13.07
C ALA A 332 3.49 3.77 13.84
N SER A 333 4.69 3.60 13.26
CA SER A 333 5.95 3.92 13.92
C SER A 333 6.08 5.43 14.23
N PRO A 334 6.09 5.86 15.51
CA PRO A 334 6.43 7.24 15.87
C PRO A 334 7.90 7.59 15.56
N ILE A 335 8.78 6.59 15.50
CA ILE A 335 10.19 6.77 15.16
C ILE A 335 10.32 7.20 13.70
N ALA A 336 9.58 6.56 12.78
CA ALA A 336 9.59 6.91 11.36
C ALA A 336 9.16 8.37 11.14
N TRP A 337 8.12 8.82 11.88
CA TRP A 337 7.67 10.21 11.89
C TRP A 337 8.71 11.16 12.46
N GLN A 338 9.33 10.83 13.60
CA GLN A 338 10.39 11.66 14.17
C GLN A 338 11.58 11.85 13.22
N LEU A 339 12.00 10.79 12.51
CA LEU A 339 13.18 10.85 11.63
C LEU A 339 12.94 11.57 10.30
N ASN A 340 11.70 11.63 9.80
CA ASN A 340 11.41 12.07 8.44
C ASN A 340 10.32 13.16 8.33
N ALA A 341 9.70 13.55 9.45
CA ALA A 341 8.68 14.60 9.54
C ALA A 341 7.58 14.45 8.47
N ASP A 342 7.37 15.49 7.65
CA ASP A 342 6.35 15.54 6.59
C ASP A 342 6.57 14.61 5.40
N ARG A 343 7.72 13.97 5.36
CA ARG A 343 8.05 12.93 4.37
C ARG A 343 8.24 11.58 5.01
N ALA A 344 7.72 11.39 6.22
CA ALA A 344 7.55 10.06 6.82
C ALA A 344 6.84 9.13 5.84
N PHE A 345 5.80 9.60 5.16
CA PHE A 345 5.19 8.90 4.02
C PHE A 345 4.71 9.94 2.99
N ASP A 346 5.04 9.76 1.70
CA ASP A 346 4.53 10.66 0.63
C ASP A 346 3.14 10.20 0.13
N SER A 347 2.79 8.94 0.36
CA SER A 347 1.51 8.31 0.00
C SER A 347 1.12 7.20 0.96
N VAL A 348 -0.14 6.81 0.93
CA VAL A 348 -0.68 5.71 1.70
C VAL A 348 -1.79 4.99 0.91
N CYS A 349 -1.98 3.70 1.16
CA CYS A 349 -3.20 2.98 0.78
C CYS A 349 -3.97 2.60 2.04
N PRO A 350 -5.02 3.33 2.41
CA PRO A 350 -5.98 2.83 3.38
C PRO A 350 -6.61 1.57 2.77
N THR A 351 -6.57 0.47 3.52
CA THR A 351 -6.97 -0.85 3.06
C THR A 351 -7.90 -1.48 4.09
N VAL A 352 -9.03 -1.99 3.62
CA VAL A 352 -10.02 -2.72 4.42
C VAL A 352 -10.41 -3.99 3.70
N GLY A 353 -11.12 -4.88 4.37
CA GLY A 353 -11.52 -6.15 3.80
C GLY A 353 -11.92 -7.17 4.85
N ALA A 354 -12.09 -8.40 4.38
CA ALA A 354 -12.39 -9.54 5.24
C ALA A 354 -11.92 -10.84 4.60
N THR A 355 -11.64 -11.83 5.44
CA THR A 355 -11.67 -13.24 5.02
C THR A 355 -13.05 -13.79 5.31
N ILE A 356 -13.67 -14.36 4.27
CA ILE A 356 -15.01 -14.94 4.30
C ILE A 356 -14.84 -16.45 4.13
N LYS A 357 -15.44 -17.22 5.04
CA LYS A 357 -15.29 -18.67 5.10
C LYS A 357 -16.07 -19.38 4.01
N SER A 358 -17.33 -18.99 3.82
CA SER A 358 -18.25 -19.61 2.87
C SER A 358 -19.51 -18.75 2.72
N GLY A 359 -20.47 -19.23 1.93
CA GLY A 359 -21.78 -18.59 1.74
C GLY A 359 -21.95 -17.90 0.39
N PHE A 360 -20.93 -17.88 -0.46
CA PHE A 360 -21.08 -17.44 -1.85
C PHE A 360 -21.92 -18.45 -2.65
N PRO A 361 -22.92 -18.00 -3.44
CA PRO A 361 -23.70 -18.89 -4.28
C PRO A 361 -22.83 -19.63 -5.32
N PRO A 362 -23.17 -20.89 -5.68
CA PRO A 362 -22.44 -21.62 -6.72
C PRO A 362 -22.36 -20.84 -8.03
N GLY A 363 -21.16 -20.83 -8.65
CA GLY A 363 -20.92 -20.14 -9.93
C GLY A 363 -20.69 -18.63 -9.82
N VAL A 364 -20.82 -18.03 -8.63
CA VAL A 364 -20.41 -16.63 -8.40
C VAL A 364 -18.89 -16.48 -8.48
N TRP A 365 -18.16 -17.48 -7.97
CA TRP A 365 -16.71 -17.49 -7.98
C TRP A 365 -16.15 -18.88 -8.27
N ASP A 366 -14.97 -18.89 -8.89
CA ASP A 366 -14.15 -20.07 -9.08
C ASP A 366 -12.86 -19.90 -8.26
N SER A 367 -12.74 -20.68 -7.20
CA SER A 367 -11.63 -20.62 -6.23
C SER A 367 -10.28 -21.08 -6.79
N ASP A 368 -10.21 -21.48 -8.07
CA ASP A 368 -8.95 -21.67 -8.77
C ASP A 368 -8.34 -20.36 -9.29
N TYR A 369 -9.05 -19.23 -9.20
CA TYR A 369 -8.59 -17.95 -9.70
C TYR A 369 -8.60 -16.86 -8.62
N GLY A 370 -7.84 -15.79 -8.82
CA GLY A 370 -7.81 -14.60 -7.98
C GLY A 370 -7.96 -13.31 -8.79
N ASP A 371 -8.46 -12.25 -8.16
CA ASP A 371 -8.35 -10.88 -8.69
C ASP A 371 -7.16 -10.20 -8.01
N VAL A 372 -6.06 -10.05 -8.74
CA VAL A 372 -4.83 -9.43 -8.20
C VAL A 372 -4.97 -7.92 -8.16
N LEU A 373 -5.51 -7.29 -9.20
CA LEU A 373 -5.87 -5.88 -9.20
C LEU A 373 -7.12 -5.67 -10.04
N ASN A 374 -8.23 -5.32 -9.41
CA ASN A 374 -9.48 -5.08 -10.10
C ASN A 374 -10.07 -3.71 -9.75
N SER A 375 -10.65 -3.00 -10.72
CA SER A 375 -11.61 -1.94 -10.38
C SER A 375 -12.99 -2.31 -10.91
N HIS A 376 -13.99 -2.19 -10.03
CA HIS A 376 -15.39 -2.49 -10.35
C HIS A 376 -16.12 -1.27 -10.95
N GLY A 377 -15.62 -0.06 -10.74
CA GLY A 377 -16.19 1.18 -11.24
C GLY A 377 -15.14 2.28 -11.44
N ASP A 378 -15.62 3.43 -11.89
CA ASP A 378 -14.84 4.66 -12.06
C ASP A 378 -14.61 5.36 -10.71
N ILE A 379 -13.96 6.54 -10.70
CA ILE A 379 -13.71 7.30 -9.47
C ILE A 379 -15.00 7.41 -8.62
N SER A 380 -14.88 7.10 -7.34
CA SER A 380 -15.96 7.06 -6.34
C SER A 380 -15.59 7.87 -5.09
N ARG A 381 -16.35 8.95 -4.88
CA ARG A 381 -16.14 10.06 -3.95
C ARG A 381 -14.69 10.51 -3.90
N GLY A 382 -14.14 10.84 -5.08
CA GLY A 382 -12.77 11.33 -5.21
C GLY A 382 -11.69 10.29 -4.91
N ARG A 383 -11.98 8.99 -5.08
CA ARG A 383 -11.02 7.87 -4.92
C ARG A 383 -11.17 6.89 -6.07
N GLN A 384 -10.08 6.33 -6.59
CA GLN A 384 -10.16 5.15 -7.45
C GLN A 384 -10.10 3.91 -6.56
N LEU A 385 -11.26 3.28 -6.33
CA LEU A 385 -11.34 2.07 -5.54
C LEU A 385 -10.81 0.87 -6.33
N ILE A 386 -9.94 0.09 -5.70
CA ILE A 386 -9.31 -1.11 -6.24
C ILE A 386 -9.61 -2.28 -5.29
N TRP A 387 -9.94 -3.42 -5.88
CA TRP A 387 -10.26 -4.67 -5.24
C TRP A 387 -9.15 -5.70 -5.47
N GLU A 388 -8.90 -6.48 -4.43
CA GLU A 388 -8.14 -7.71 -4.46
C GLU A 388 -9.03 -8.84 -3.94
N LEU A 389 -8.90 -10.02 -4.54
CA LEU A 389 -9.55 -11.24 -4.08
C LEU A 389 -8.58 -12.41 -4.26
N PHE A 390 -8.27 -13.08 -3.15
CA PHE A 390 -7.41 -14.26 -3.14
C PHE A 390 -8.14 -15.47 -2.56
N PRO A 391 -8.11 -16.62 -3.25
CA PRO A 391 -8.44 -17.90 -2.64
C PRO A 391 -7.52 -18.21 -1.47
N ALA A 392 -8.10 -18.68 -0.37
CA ALA A 392 -7.40 -19.09 0.84
C ALA A 392 -7.73 -20.57 1.18
N ALA A 393 -7.54 -20.98 2.43
CA ALA A 393 -7.73 -22.36 2.85
C ALA A 393 -9.17 -22.84 2.62
N GLU A 394 -9.36 -24.10 2.20
CA GLU A 394 -10.69 -24.68 1.97
C GLU A 394 -11.53 -23.86 0.96
N GLU A 395 -12.68 -23.33 1.40
CA GLU A 395 -13.58 -22.46 0.62
C GLU A 395 -13.36 -20.97 0.93
N GLU A 396 -12.37 -20.64 1.74
CA GLU A 396 -12.13 -19.27 2.20
C GLU A 396 -11.71 -18.36 1.05
N LEU A 397 -12.23 -17.14 1.06
CA LEU A 397 -11.85 -16.07 0.15
C LEU A 397 -11.46 -14.83 0.97
N THR A 398 -10.30 -14.27 0.68
CA THR A 398 -9.83 -13.02 1.28
C THR A 398 -10.04 -11.88 0.30
N PHE A 399 -10.75 -10.86 0.73
CA PHE A 399 -11.04 -9.66 -0.03
C PHE A 399 -10.33 -8.46 0.55
N TYR A 400 -9.80 -7.60 -0.32
CA TYR A 400 -9.40 -6.25 0.05
C TYR A 400 -10.05 -5.21 -0.86
N LEU A 401 -10.34 -4.07 -0.26
CA LEU A 401 -10.68 -2.82 -0.93
C LEU A 401 -9.65 -1.79 -0.47
N PHE A 402 -9.03 -1.08 -1.41
CA PHE A 402 -8.06 -0.04 -1.13
C PHE A 402 -8.09 1.05 -2.20
N HIS A 403 -7.39 2.16 -1.95
CA HIS A 403 -7.11 3.14 -2.98
C HIS A 403 -5.76 3.82 -2.73
N TYR A 404 -5.12 4.27 -3.80
CA TYR A 404 -3.91 5.09 -3.72
C TYR A 404 -4.30 6.47 -3.19
N HIS A 405 -3.60 6.94 -2.17
CA HIS A 405 -3.93 8.19 -1.49
C HIS A 405 -2.71 9.04 -1.19
N GLN A 406 -2.91 10.36 -1.28
CA GLN A 406 -1.93 11.33 -0.82
C GLN A 406 -2.06 11.53 0.68
N VAL A 407 -0.96 11.48 1.43
CA VAL A 407 -0.97 11.90 2.84
C VAL A 407 -1.22 13.41 2.90
N HIS A 408 -2.35 13.81 3.47
CA HIS A 408 -2.82 15.20 3.46
C HIS A 408 -3.56 15.55 4.76
N PRO A 409 -3.26 16.69 5.43
CA PRO A 409 -3.87 17.02 6.73
C PRO A 409 -5.40 17.09 6.70
N GLN A 410 -5.98 17.65 5.63
CA GLN A 410 -7.43 17.80 5.45
C GLN A 410 -8.12 16.51 4.95
N ASN A 411 -7.37 15.54 4.44
CA ASN A 411 -7.89 14.24 4.03
C ASN A 411 -6.81 13.18 4.28
N PRO A 412 -6.65 12.69 5.52
CA PRO A 412 -5.62 11.71 5.84
C PRO A 412 -5.86 10.31 5.22
N GLY A 413 -7.07 10.03 4.73
CA GLY A 413 -7.53 8.70 4.37
C GLY A 413 -8.22 7.99 5.55
N SER A 414 -9.32 7.29 5.28
CA SER A 414 -10.20 6.72 6.30
C SER A 414 -10.39 5.22 6.13
N LEU A 415 -10.31 4.46 7.23
CA LEU A 415 -10.66 3.05 7.25
C LEU A 415 -12.16 2.85 7.48
N LEU A 416 -12.79 3.67 8.31
CA LEU A 416 -14.23 3.56 8.62
C LEU A 416 -15.11 3.84 7.39
N GLU A 417 -14.86 4.94 6.68
CA GLU A 417 -15.55 5.22 5.40
C GLU A 417 -15.35 4.08 4.39
N MET A 418 -14.15 3.51 4.37
CA MET A 418 -13.82 2.42 3.48
C MET A 418 -14.53 1.12 3.84
N TYR A 419 -14.73 0.81 5.11
CA TYR A 419 -15.52 -0.36 5.51
C TYR A 419 -16.99 -0.19 5.15
N GLU A 420 -17.53 1.01 5.30
CA GLU A 420 -18.91 1.29 4.89
C GLU A 420 -19.09 1.12 3.37
N ASP A 421 -18.09 1.54 2.59
CA ASP A 421 -18.03 1.25 1.16
C ASP A 421 -17.84 -0.24 0.87
N PHE A 422 -16.94 -0.94 1.57
CA PHE A 422 -16.70 -2.37 1.38
C PHE A 422 -18.00 -3.17 1.51
N PHE A 423 -18.74 -2.99 2.61
CA PHE A 423 -20.01 -3.67 2.81
C PHE A 423 -21.10 -3.15 1.86
N THR A 424 -21.04 -1.89 1.41
CA THR A 424 -22.01 -1.41 0.42
C THR A 424 -21.80 -2.03 -0.96
N ILE A 425 -20.54 -2.22 -1.36
CA ILE A 425 -20.17 -2.51 -2.74
C ILE A 425 -19.97 -4.02 -2.98
N LEU A 426 -19.61 -4.79 -1.95
CA LEU A 426 -19.38 -6.24 -2.11
C LEU A 426 -20.53 -7.00 -2.81
N PRO A 427 -21.82 -6.77 -2.51
CA PRO A 427 -22.93 -7.36 -3.27
C PRO A 427 -22.93 -7.01 -4.76
N GLU A 428 -22.52 -5.79 -5.11
CA GLU A 428 -22.45 -5.33 -6.50
C GLU A 428 -21.27 -5.98 -7.24
N TYR A 429 -20.12 -6.04 -6.57
CA TYR A 429 -18.88 -6.61 -7.11
C TYR A 429 -18.96 -8.13 -7.31
N ARG A 430 -19.52 -8.86 -6.33
CA ARG A 430 -19.59 -10.33 -6.34
C ARG A 430 -20.99 -10.93 -6.40
N ARG A 431 -22.03 -10.13 -6.67
CA ARG A 431 -23.41 -10.65 -6.85
C ARG A 431 -23.84 -11.59 -5.72
N CYS A 432 -23.47 -11.25 -4.49
CA CYS A 432 -23.72 -12.05 -3.31
C CYS A 432 -24.72 -11.37 -2.38
N ASN A 433 -25.43 -12.16 -1.58
CA ASN A 433 -26.17 -11.66 -0.43
C ASN A 433 -25.25 -11.73 0.80
N MET A 434 -24.90 -10.58 1.37
CA MET A 434 -23.99 -10.53 2.51
C MET A 434 -24.54 -11.20 3.78
N GLU A 435 -25.86 -11.31 3.89
CA GLU A 435 -26.51 -11.96 5.03
C GLU A 435 -26.23 -13.47 5.08
N ASP A 436 -25.94 -14.07 3.92
CA ASP A 436 -25.66 -15.51 3.79
C ASP A 436 -24.17 -15.84 4.00
N LEU A 437 -23.30 -14.83 4.10
CA LEU A 437 -21.86 -15.00 4.21
C LEU A 437 -21.45 -15.37 5.64
N GLN A 438 -20.56 -16.36 5.75
CA GLN A 438 -19.91 -16.72 7.01
C GLN A 438 -18.58 -15.98 7.13
N TRP A 439 -18.53 -14.97 7.99
CA TRP A 439 -17.34 -14.16 8.18
C TRP A 439 -16.30 -14.86 9.06
N LYS A 440 -15.03 -14.86 8.64
CA LYS A 440 -13.91 -15.40 9.44
C LYS A 440 -13.22 -14.31 10.24
N LYS A 441 -12.77 -13.24 9.58
CA LYS A 441 -12.13 -12.09 10.23
C LYS A 441 -12.13 -10.84 9.35
N ALA A 442 -12.07 -9.68 10.00
CA ALA A 442 -11.83 -8.40 9.35
C ALA A 442 -10.33 -8.23 9.03
N THR A 443 -10.00 -7.61 7.89
CA THR A 443 -8.63 -7.28 7.52
C THR A 443 -8.45 -5.80 7.19
N PHE A 444 -7.44 -5.14 7.74
CA PHE A 444 -7.29 -3.69 7.58
C PHE A 444 -5.86 -3.19 7.86
N GLY A 445 -5.58 -1.98 7.38
CA GLY A 445 -4.38 -1.23 7.72
C GLY A 445 -4.11 -0.07 6.77
N TYR A 446 -3.09 0.71 7.10
CA TYR A 446 -2.53 1.72 6.21
C TYR A 446 -1.22 1.19 5.63
N ILE A 447 -1.14 1.10 4.31
CA ILE A 447 0.08 0.65 3.63
C ILE A 447 0.85 1.89 3.15
N PRO A 448 2.01 2.21 3.72
CA PRO A 448 2.71 3.44 3.39
C PRO A 448 3.50 3.32 2.08
N GLY A 449 3.69 4.45 1.40
CA GLY A 449 4.60 4.60 0.27
C GLY A 449 5.40 5.90 0.36
N HIS A 450 6.64 5.85 -0.09
CA HIS A 450 7.53 6.99 -0.09
C HIS A 450 8.13 7.22 -1.48
N PHE A 451 8.22 8.48 -1.89
CA PHE A 451 8.62 8.89 -3.24
C PHE A 451 10.08 9.30 -3.24
N SER A 452 10.95 8.29 -3.15
CA SER A 452 12.39 8.49 -3.13
C SER A 452 12.92 9.00 -4.45
N VAL A 453 13.65 10.12 -4.40
CA VAL A 453 14.46 10.59 -5.54
C VAL A 453 15.81 9.87 -5.64
N GLY A 454 16.37 9.48 -4.49
CA GLY A 454 17.65 8.81 -4.41
C GLY A 454 17.87 8.15 -3.05
N LYS A 455 18.95 7.39 -2.93
CA LYS A 455 19.25 6.60 -1.72
C LYS A 455 19.40 7.40 -0.42
N ARG A 456 19.54 8.73 -0.47
CA ARG A 456 19.69 9.58 0.73
C ARG A 456 18.42 10.35 1.10
N ASP A 457 17.36 10.20 0.31
CA ASP A 457 16.15 11.01 0.43
C ASP A 457 15.30 10.66 1.66
N ARG A 458 15.55 9.49 2.25
CA ARG A 458 14.88 8.99 3.45
C ARG A 458 15.89 8.54 4.50
N ALA A 459 15.73 9.05 5.72
CA ALA A 459 16.43 8.58 6.90
C ALA A 459 15.79 7.28 7.39
N VAL A 460 16.56 6.20 7.36
CA VAL A 460 16.12 4.88 7.87
C VAL A 460 16.93 4.44 9.08
N ALA A 461 17.88 5.26 9.52
CA ALA A 461 18.74 4.96 10.65
C ALA A 461 19.06 6.22 11.46
N PHE A 462 19.27 5.99 12.74
CA PHE A 462 19.87 6.89 13.70
C PHE A 462 20.98 6.11 14.43
N ASP A 463 21.79 6.75 15.28
CA ASP A 463 22.78 6.02 16.06
C ASP A 463 22.08 4.90 16.86
N ARG A 464 22.54 3.66 16.72
CA ARG A 464 22.00 2.45 17.34
C ARG A 464 20.50 2.22 17.09
N LEU A 465 19.98 2.70 15.96
CA LEU A 465 18.61 2.49 15.54
C LEU A 465 18.51 2.29 14.03
N LEU A 466 17.77 1.28 13.60
CA LEU A 466 17.51 0.99 12.18
C LEU A 466 16.02 0.67 11.95
N ALA A 467 15.41 1.28 10.93
CA ALA A 467 14.05 0.97 10.52
C ALA A 467 14.02 -0.23 9.55
N LEU A 468 12.96 -1.04 9.64
CA LEU A 468 12.70 -2.22 8.81
C LEU A 468 11.25 -2.24 8.31
N GLY A 469 11.02 -2.86 7.14
CA GLY A 469 9.68 -3.05 6.59
C GLY A 469 8.96 -1.74 6.32
N ASP A 470 7.66 -1.69 6.64
CA ASP A 470 6.80 -0.54 6.37
C ASP A 470 7.24 0.73 7.13
N ALA A 471 7.93 0.61 8.27
CA ALA A 471 8.52 1.76 8.98
C ALA A 471 9.65 2.40 8.16
N ALA A 472 10.47 1.56 7.51
CA ALA A 472 11.51 2.01 6.59
C ALA A 472 10.92 2.55 5.27
N SER A 473 9.71 2.15 4.85
CA SER A 473 9.02 2.63 3.65
C SER A 473 9.92 2.69 2.39
N LEU A 474 10.63 1.59 2.13
CA LEU A 474 11.52 1.44 0.95
C LEU A 474 10.98 0.45 -0.08
N GLN A 475 9.80 -0.12 0.17
CA GLN A 475 9.06 -0.96 -0.78
C GLN A 475 8.54 -0.16 -1.98
N SER A 476 8.09 -0.89 -3.00
CA SER A 476 7.49 -0.29 -4.18
C SER A 476 6.21 0.47 -3.84
N PRO A 477 6.14 1.77 -4.18
CA PRO A 477 4.93 2.56 -4.01
C PRO A 477 3.90 2.26 -5.11
N LEU A 478 4.23 1.41 -6.10
CA LEU A 478 3.31 0.98 -7.13
C LEU A 478 2.54 -0.27 -6.69
N VAL A 479 3.21 -1.34 -6.26
CA VAL A 479 2.54 -2.61 -5.93
C VAL A 479 2.30 -2.81 -4.43
N PHE A 480 2.87 -1.95 -3.57
CA PHE A 480 2.62 -1.92 -2.11
C PHE A 480 2.84 -3.25 -1.35
N THR A 481 3.64 -4.16 -1.89
CA THR A 481 3.95 -5.46 -1.27
C THR A 481 5.03 -5.33 -0.18
N GLY A 482 4.66 -4.91 1.03
CA GLY A 482 5.59 -4.79 2.16
C GLY A 482 6.30 -6.10 2.53
N PHE A 483 5.53 -7.19 2.64
CA PHE A 483 6.06 -8.55 2.91
C PHE A 483 6.96 -9.03 1.77
N GLY A 484 6.47 -9.07 0.53
CA GLY A 484 7.26 -9.50 -0.63
C GLY A 484 8.55 -8.69 -0.81
N SER A 485 8.50 -7.37 -0.58
CA SER A 485 9.69 -6.50 -0.59
C SER A 485 10.70 -6.89 0.49
N LEU A 486 10.25 -7.14 1.72
CA LEU A 486 11.13 -7.60 2.80
C LEU A 486 11.80 -8.91 2.39
N ILE A 487 11.04 -9.91 1.95
CA ILE A 487 11.56 -11.24 1.60
C ILE A 487 12.61 -11.15 0.48
N ARG A 488 12.32 -10.42 -0.60
CA ARG A 488 13.27 -10.19 -1.71
C ARG A 488 14.60 -9.58 -1.25
N ASN A 489 14.58 -8.85 -0.14
CA ASN A 489 15.70 -8.08 0.37
C ASN A 489 16.29 -8.63 1.66
N LEU A 490 15.74 -9.72 2.20
CA LEU A 490 16.05 -10.17 3.55
C LEU A 490 17.52 -10.60 3.65
N ASP A 491 18.04 -11.32 2.66
CA ASP A 491 19.43 -11.78 2.67
C ASP A 491 20.41 -10.61 2.75
N ARG A 492 20.25 -9.60 1.88
CA ARG A 492 21.12 -8.42 1.91
C ARG A 492 21.01 -7.65 3.22
N LEU A 493 19.79 -7.44 3.73
CA LEU A 493 19.55 -6.68 4.95
C LEU A 493 20.23 -7.39 6.13
N THR A 494 20.08 -8.71 6.20
CA THR A 494 20.65 -9.55 7.26
C THR A 494 22.18 -9.57 7.18
N THR A 495 22.75 -9.72 5.98
CA THR A 495 24.22 -9.75 5.79
C THR A 495 24.88 -8.40 6.10
N LEU A 496 24.26 -7.29 5.69
CA LEU A 496 24.76 -5.95 6.01
C LEU A 496 24.66 -5.65 7.52
N LEU A 497 23.54 -6.05 8.14
CA LEU A 497 23.33 -5.90 9.58
C LEU A 497 24.31 -6.72 10.42
N ASP A 498 24.53 -7.98 10.04
CA ASP A 498 25.53 -8.88 10.65
C ASP A 498 26.94 -8.27 10.59
N THR A 499 27.32 -7.73 9.43
CA THR A 499 28.60 -7.01 9.27
C THR A 499 28.68 -5.79 10.19
N ALA A 500 27.62 -4.99 10.26
CA ALA A 500 27.59 -3.81 11.12
C ALA A 500 27.72 -4.17 12.61
N LEU A 501 27.02 -5.21 13.06
CA LEU A 501 27.08 -5.68 14.46
C LEU A 501 28.44 -6.28 14.82
N LYS A 502 29.08 -7.05 13.93
CA LYS A 502 30.40 -7.67 14.19
C LYS A 502 31.50 -6.64 14.45
N HIS A 503 31.41 -5.49 13.79
CA HIS A 503 32.45 -4.45 13.83
C HIS A 503 32.00 -3.18 14.56
N ASP A 504 30.90 -3.25 15.32
CA ASP A 504 30.25 -2.14 16.03
C ASP A 504 30.03 -0.88 15.18
N LEU A 505 29.73 -1.07 13.90
CA LEU A 505 29.39 0.01 12.95
C LEU A 505 27.92 0.42 13.11
N LEU A 506 27.57 0.86 14.32
CA LEU A 506 26.19 1.12 14.74
C LEU A 506 25.84 2.61 14.79
N GLU A 507 26.65 3.46 14.17
CA GLU A 507 26.32 4.87 13.96
C GLU A 507 25.42 5.07 12.73
N ALA A 508 24.68 6.18 12.70
CA ALA A 508 23.73 6.48 11.63
C ALA A 508 24.35 6.38 10.24
N GLU A 509 25.60 6.82 10.03
CA GLU A 509 26.25 6.77 8.71
C GLU A 509 26.45 5.34 8.17
N HIS A 510 26.70 4.40 9.07
CA HIS A 510 26.94 3.00 8.78
C HIS A 510 25.63 2.23 8.65
N LEU A 511 24.71 2.43 9.59
CA LEU A 511 23.39 1.80 9.57
C LEU A 511 22.57 2.23 8.35
N ASN A 512 22.74 3.45 7.84
CA ASN A 512 22.13 3.89 6.58
C ASN A 512 22.58 3.07 5.34
N GLN A 513 23.63 2.26 5.43
CA GLN A 513 24.01 1.31 4.37
C GLN A 513 23.11 0.07 4.35
N VAL A 514 22.46 -0.27 5.48
CA VAL A 514 21.54 -1.40 5.64
C VAL A 514 20.14 -0.98 5.17
N ARG A 515 19.90 -0.99 3.86
CA ARG A 515 18.63 -0.51 3.31
C ARG A 515 18.12 -1.33 2.15
N ALA A 516 16.79 -1.39 2.04
CA ALA A 516 16.08 -2.07 0.96
C ALA A 516 15.87 -1.18 -0.29
N TYR A 517 16.59 -0.06 -0.43
CA TYR A 517 16.42 0.83 -1.57
C TYR A 517 16.82 0.15 -2.89
N GLN A 518 16.03 0.39 -3.94
CA GLN A 518 16.30 -0.03 -5.32
C GLN A 518 15.85 1.11 -6.25
N SER A 519 16.73 1.59 -7.12
CA SER A 519 16.39 2.74 -7.99
C SER A 519 15.43 2.39 -9.13
N ASN A 520 15.43 1.13 -9.56
CA ASN A 520 14.46 0.59 -10.52
C ASN A 520 13.02 0.57 -9.96
N VAL A 521 12.88 0.46 -8.64
CA VAL A 521 11.60 0.56 -7.94
C VAL A 521 11.24 2.02 -7.69
N ALA A 522 12.21 2.82 -7.24
CA ALA A 522 11.99 4.23 -6.94
C ALA A 522 11.42 4.98 -8.16
N VAL A 523 11.90 4.73 -9.38
CA VAL A 523 11.37 5.43 -10.58
C VAL A 523 9.87 5.19 -10.84
N THR A 524 9.27 4.15 -10.24
CA THR A 524 7.86 3.80 -10.47
C THR A 524 6.87 4.66 -9.69
N TRP A 525 7.33 5.48 -8.74
CA TRP A 525 6.41 6.24 -7.88
C TRP A 525 5.54 7.27 -8.63
N LEU A 526 5.95 7.71 -9.82
CA LEU A 526 5.09 8.57 -10.64
C LEU A 526 3.83 7.86 -11.12
N PHE A 527 3.88 6.53 -11.32
CA PHE A 527 2.70 5.75 -11.67
C PHE A 527 1.69 5.75 -10.53
N SER A 528 2.14 5.57 -9.28
CA SER A 528 1.24 5.61 -8.12
C SER A 528 0.59 6.98 -7.92
N LYS A 529 1.29 8.08 -8.23
CA LYS A 529 0.68 9.42 -8.34
C LYS A 529 -0.39 9.50 -9.43
N GLY A 530 -0.18 8.82 -10.56
CA GLY A 530 -1.18 8.70 -11.63
C GLY A 530 -2.35 7.76 -11.31
N MET A 531 -2.29 7.05 -10.18
CA MET A 531 -3.34 6.13 -9.70
C MET A 531 -4.21 6.74 -8.58
N MET A 532 -3.91 7.95 -8.12
CA MET A 532 -4.64 8.63 -7.06
C MET A 532 -5.32 9.89 -7.56
N VAL A 533 -6.47 10.21 -6.97
CA VAL A 533 -7.09 11.53 -7.13
C VAL A 533 -6.46 12.45 -6.08
N PRO A 534 -5.80 13.57 -6.45
CA PRO A 534 -5.22 14.47 -5.47
C PRO A 534 -6.30 15.14 -4.61
N THR A 535 -6.04 15.30 -3.31
CA THR A 535 -6.96 15.98 -2.39
C THR A 535 -7.32 17.37 -2.90
N GLY A 536 -8.62 17.66 -2.99
CA GLY A 536 -9.16 18.93 -3.45
C GLY A 536 -9.31 19.05 -4.97
N LYS A 537 -8.98 18.01 -5.74
CA LYS A 537 -9.20 17.98 -7.19
C LYS A 537 -10.38 17.08 -7.57
N THR A 538 -11.00 17.40 -8.71
CA THR A 538 -11.98 16.53 -9.37
C THR A 538 -11.43 16.18 -10.75
N LEU A 539 -11.34 14.89 -11.05
CA LEU A 539 -10.89 14.38 -12.35
C LEU A 539 -12.10 13.85 -13.15
N PRO A 540 -11.99 13.69 -14.48
CA PRO A 540 -12.97 12.91 -15.22
C PRO A 540 -13.09 11.49 -14.63
N PRO A 541 -14.30 10.93 -14.46
CA PRO A 541 -14.48 9.73 -13.63
C PRO A 541 -13.65 8.53 -14.10
N GLN A 542 -13.53 8.35 -15.42
CA GLN A 542 -12.82 7.25 -16.06
C GLN A 542 -11.29 7.45 -16.13
N ARG A 543 -10.77 8.59 -15.64
CA ARG A 543 -9.37 9.01 -15.88
C ARG A 543 -8.37 7.97 -15.39
N ILE A 544 -8.49 7.53 -14.15
CA ILE A 544 -7.52 6.61 -13.54
C ILE A 544 -7.61 5.24 -14.18
N ASN A 545 -8.83 4.73 -14.37
CA ASN A 545 -9.06 3.50 -15.09
C ASN A 545 -8.53 3.52 -16.54
N SER A 546 -8.62 4.64 -17.24
CA SER A 546 -8.03 4.79 -18.59
C SER A 546 -6.51 4.71 -18.57
N MET A 547 -5.86 5.30 -17.55
CA MET A 547 -4.42 5.18 -17.36
C MET A 547 -4.04 3.72 -17.06
N LEU A 548 -4.74 3.08 -16.14
CA LEU A 548 -4.49 1.70 -15.72
C LEU A 548 -4.70 0.69 -16.85
N ASN A 549 -5.80 0.80 -17.60
CA ASN A 549 -6.03 -0.03 -18.78
C ASN A 549 -4.97 0.17 -19.87
N THR A 550 -4.40 1.39 -20.01
CA THR A 550 -3.29 1.59 -20.94
C THR A 550 -2.06 0.79 -20.50
N PHE A 551 -1.68 0.86 -19.22
CA PHE A 551 -0.47 0.18 -18.72
C PHE A 551 -0.64 -1.34 -18.62
N PHE A 552 -1.74 -1.81 -18.03
CA PHE A 552 -1.98 -3.24 -17.85
C PHE A 552 -2.42 -3.91 -19.15
N GLY A 553 -3.14 -3.20 -20.03
CA GLY A 553 -3.43 -3.68 -21.38
C GLY A 553 -2.15 -3.80 -22.21
N LEU A 554 -1.19 -2.88 -22.06
CA LEU A 554 0.15 -3.04 -22.66
C LEU A 554 0.84 -4.30 -22.13
N LEU A 555 0.85 -4.53 -20.81
CA LEU A 555 1.48 -5.72 -20.22
C LEU A 555 0.79 -7.03 -20.65
N ALA A 556 -0.53 -7.04 -20.81
CA ALA A 556 -1.29 -8.19 -21.30
C ALA A 556 -0.88 -8.61 -22.73
N ASN A 557 -0.38 -7.65 -23.51
CA ASN A 557 0.06 -7.83 -24.89
C ASN A 557 1.58 -8.06 -25.02
N GLU A 558 2.29 -8.22 -23.90
CA GLU A 558 3.71 -8.56 -23.85
C GLU A 558 3.89 -10.06 -23.48
N PRO A 559 5.06 -10.65 -23.76
CA PRO A 559 5.36 -12.01 -23.28
C PRO A 559 5.17 -12.12 -21.75
N PRO A 560 4.64 -13.23 -21.21
CA PRO A 560 4.33 -13.37 -19.78
C PRO A 560 5.50 -13.04 -18.85
N GLU A 561 6.73 -13.35 -19.25
CA GLU A 561 7.94 -13.08 -18.46
C GLU A 561 8.19 -11.58 -18.29
N VAL A 562 7.75 -10.75 -19.25
CA VAL A 562 7.85 -9.29 -19.16
C VAL A 562 6.92 -8.77 -18.08
N ALA A 563 5.67 -9.23 -18.06
CA ALA A 563 4.68 -8.84 -17.05
C ALA A 563 5.12 -9.31 -15.65
N ASP A 564 5.55 -10.57 -15.50
CA ASP A 564 6.05 -11.11 -14.24
C ASP A 564 7.26 -10.31 -13.72
N THR A 565 8.21 -10.00 -14.61
CA THR A 565 9.39 -9.18 -14.27
C THR A 565 9.00 -7.77 -13.82
N PHE A 566 8.03 -7.14 -14.48
CA PHE A 566 7.60 -5.79 -14.13
C PHE A 566 6.87 -5.75 -12.79
N ILE A 567 5.87 -6.62 -12.61
CA ILE A 567 5.01 -6.65 -11.41
C ILE A 567 5.82 -7.04 -10.16
N LYS A 568 6.82 -7.92 -10.30
CA LYS A 568 7.71 -8.31 -9.20
C LYS A 568 8.86 -7.32 -8.95
N ASP A 569 8.76 -6.09 -9.45
CA ASP A 569 9.76 -5.02 -9.24
C ASP A 569 11.18 -5.35 -9.78
N ARG A 570 11.27 -6.20 -10.81
CA ARG A 570 12.55 -6.65 -11.40
C ARG A 570 12.88 -5.99 -12.73
N ALA A 571 12.06 -5.05 -13.19
CA ALA A 571 12.29 -4.36 -14.45
C ALA A 571 13.61 -3.58 -14.44
N GLY A 572 14.51 -3.90 -15.38
CA GLY A 572 15.72 -3.12 -15.63
C GLY A 572 15.45 -1.89 -16.51
N TRP A 573 16.45 -1.04 -16.65
CA TRP A 573 16.34 0.25 -17.36
C TRP A 573 15.85 0.13 -18.81
N GLY A 574 16.36 -0.84 -19.56
CA GLY A 574 15.96 -1.05 -20.95
C GLY A 574 14.48 -1.46 -21.07
N LEU A 575 14.02 -2.38 -20.20
CA LEU A 575 12.63 -2.80 -20.17
C LEU A 575 11.70 -1.65 -19.77
N PHE A 576 12.07 -0.91 -18.71
CA PHE A 576 11.31 0.24 -18.23
C PHE A 576 11.07 1.28 -19.34
N ASN A 577 12.13 1.72 -20.03
CA ASN A 577 12.03 2.73 -21.08
C ASN A 577 11.20 2.24 -22.28
N ARG A 578 11.36 0.96 -22.66
CA ARG A 578 10.56 0.35 -23.73
C ARG A 578 9.07 0.40 -23.41
N LEU A 579 8.68 0.01 -22.19
CA LEU A 579 7.28 0.04 -21.75
C LEU A 579 6.74 1.46 -21.62
N ALA A 580 7.53 2.39 -21.04
CA ALA A 580 7.13 3.78 -20.89
C ALA A 580 6.88 4.47 -22.25
N LEU A 581 7.76 4.24 -23.24
CA LEU A 581 7.60 4.78 -24.59
C LEU A 581 6.39 4.18 -25.31
N LYS A 582 6.17 2.85 -25.20
CA LYS A 582 4.98 2.19 -25.75
C LYS A 582 3.69 2.77 -25.15
N ALA A 583 3.63 2.91 -23.83
CA ALA A 583 2.47 3.49 -23.16
C ALA A 583 2.21 4.95 -23.62
N ALA A 584 3.26 5.77 -23.74
CA ALA A 584 3.15 7.14 -24.23
C ALA A 584 2.68 7.23 -25.69
N TRP A 585 3.01 6.25 -26.54
CA TRP A 585 2.48 6.16 -27.90
C TRP A 585 1.04 5.68 -27.96
N MET A 586 0.67 4.71 -27.12
CA MET A 586 -0.71 4.20 -27.03
C MET A 586 -1.67 5.28 -26.53
N ASN A 587 -1.23 6.07 -25.55
CA ASN A 587 -2.01 7.15 -24.98
C ASN A 587 -1.14 8.39 -24.76
N PRO A 588 -1.00 9.26 -25.78
CA PRO A 588 -0.22 10.49 -25.67
C PRO A 588 -0.72 11.45 -24.59
N ALA A 589 -2.00 11.36 -24.22
CA ALA A 589 -2.59 12.19 -23.18
C ALA A 589 -2.10 11.82 -21.77
N LEU A 590 -1.49 10.63 -21.58
CA LEU A 590 -0.92 10.20 -20.29
C LEU A 590 0.01 11.25 -19.68
N ILE A 591 0.89 11.85 -20.49
CA ILE A 591 1.88 12.82 -20.00
C ILE A 591 1.17 14.04 -19.40
N ALA A 592 0.15 14.54 -20.10
CA ALA A 592 -0.64 15.68 -19.62
C ALA A 592 -1.46 15.33 -18.37
N TRP A 593 -2.02 14.11 -18.30
CA TRP A 593 -2.79 13.66 -17.14
C TRP A 593 -1.93 13.43 -15.90
N ILE A 594 -0.73 12.86 -16.09
CA ILE A 594 0.25 12.70 -15.01
C ILE A 594 0.70 14.07 -14.52
N TRP A 595 0.94 15.02 -15.43
CA TRP A 595 1.26 16.40 -15.06
C TRP A 595 0.12 17.07 -14.28
N GLU A 596 -1.14 16.90 -14.71
CA GLU A 596 -2.32 17.44 -14.01
C GLU A 596 -2.43 16.90 -12.58
N GLN A 597 -2.12 15.61 -12.37
CA GLN A 597 -2.23 14.95 -11.08
C GLN A 597 -1.04 15.22 -10.16
N ALA A 598 0.18 14.95 -10.63
CA ALA A 598 1.41 15.11 -9.85
C ALA A 598 1.81 16.58 -9.67
N GLY A 599 1.54 17.43 -10.67
CA GLY A 599 2.00 18.82 -10.69
C GLY A 599 3.48 18.96 -10.99
N ALA A 600 3.91 20.20 -11.24
CA ALA A 600 5.27 20.50 -11.67
C ALA A 600 6.35 20.05 -10.65
N LYS A 601 6.11 20.28 -9.35
CA LYS A 601 7.07 19.96 -8.28
C LYS A 601 7.41 18.47 -8.26
N ASP A 602 6.41 17.60 -8.24
CA ASP A 602 6.64 16.16 -8.20
C ASP A 602 7.15 15.65 -9.55
N PHE A 603 6.73 16.23 -10.67
CA PHE A 603 7.31 15.88 -11.98
C PHE A 603 8.83 16.13 -12.02
N PHE A 604 9.31 17.28 -11.56
CA PHE A 604 10.75 17.55 -11.49
C PHE A 604 11.49 16.65 -10.49
N ARG A 605 10.88 16.31 -9.35
CA ARG A 605 11.44 15.30 -8.42
C ARG A 605 11.56 13.94 -9.09
N TRP A 606 10.56 13.54 -9.88
CA TRP A 606 10.59 12.27 -10.59
C TRP A 606 11.69 12.23 -11.64
N VAL A 607 11.99 13.33 -12.34
CA VAL A 607 13.16 13.42 -13.23
C VAL A 607 14.44 13.07 -12.46
N GLY A 608 14.59 13.53 -11.22
CA GLY A 608 15.71 13.12 -10.36
C GLY A 608 15.76 11.61 -10.09
N SER A 609 14.59 10.98 -9.89
CA SER A 609 14.48 9.52 -9.69
C SER A 609 14.90 8.75 -10.95
N TYR A 610 14.45 9.22 -12.11
CA TYR A 610 14.81 8.67 -13.41
C TYR A 610 16.31 8.83 -13.72
N LEU A 611 16.90 9.98 -13.39
CA LEU A 611 18.35 10.21 -13.53
C LEU A 611 19.16 9.33 -12.57
N SER A 612 18.72 9.17 -11.31
CA SER A 612 19.36 8.24 -10.37
C SER A 612 19.32 6.81 -10.89
N PHE A 613 18.17 6.35 -11.38
CA PHE A 613 18.03 5.02 -11.96
C PHE A 613 18.91 4.85 -13.20
N THR A 614 18.97 5.84 -14.09
CA THR A 614 19.83 5.83 -15.27
C THR A 614 21.31 5.72 -14.88
N PHE A 615 21.76 6.53 -13.92
CA PHE A 615 23.13 6.50 -13.43
C PHE A 615 23.47 5.17 -12.77
N ASP A 616 22.62 4.67 -11.86
CA ASP A 616 22.81 3.38 -11.22
C ASP A 616 22.84 2.22 -12.23
N SER A 617 22.07 2.32 -13.32
CA SER A 617 22.10 1.34 -14.42
C SER A 617 23.44 1.34 -15.16
N ILE A 618 24.01 2.51 -15.43
CA ILE A 618 25.34 2.65 -16.05
C ILE A 618 26.42 2.10 -15.11
N ILE A 619 26.35 2.45 -13.83
CA ILE A 619 27.29 1.95 -12.83
C ILE A 619 27.17 0.41 -12.67
N SER A 620 25.95 -0.12 -12.61
CA SER A 620 25.71 -1.57 -12.62
C SER A 620 26.35 -2.20 -13.86
N PHE A 621 26.10 -1.67 -15.05
CA PHE A 621 26.68 -2.19 -16.28
C PHE A 621 28.22 -2.23 -16.24
N LEU A 622 28.88 -1.19 -15.72
CA LEU A 622 30.34 -1.09 -15.66
C LEU A 622 31.00 -1.99 -14.59
N PHE A 623 30.35 -2.17 -13.44
CA PHE A 623 30.99 -2.81 -12.28
C PHE A 623 30.47 -4.23 -11.98
N ARG A 624 29.24 -4.58 -12.40
CA ARG A 624 28.61 -5.88 -12.03
C ARG A 624 29.43 -7.10 -12.44
N GLY A 625 30.17 -7.01 -13.54
CA GLY A 625 30.91 -8.14 -14.11
C GLY A 625 32.17 -8.52 -13.33
N TRP A 626 32.69 -7.67 -12.44
CA TRP A 626 33.96 -7.91 -11.75
C TRP A 626 33.98 -7.49 -10.28
N PHE A 627 33.25 -6.43 -9.90
CA PHE A 627 33.34 -5.87 -8.55
C PHE A 627 32.89 -6.83 -7.45
N PRO A 628 31.76 -7.56 -7.57
CA PRO A 628 31.34 -8.53 -6.55
C PRO A 628 32.38 -9.63 -6.32
N GLN A 629 32.97 -10.16 -7.39
CA GLN A 629 34.00 -11.20 -7.30
C GLN A 629 35.30 -10.65 -6.70
N TRP A 630 35.72 -9.46 -7.11
CA TRP A 630 36.85 -8.77 -6.51
C TRP A 630 36.62 -8.55 -5.01
N LEU A 631 35.44 -8.10 -4.60
CA LEU A 631 35.10 -7.88 -3.20
C LEU A 631 35.19 -9.20 -2.41
N LYS A 632 34.60 -10.29 -2.91
CA LYS A 632 34.66 -11.64 -2.30
C LYS A 632 36.11 -12.12 -2.15
N ASN A 633 36.94 -11.98 -3.19
CA ASN A 633 38.34 -12.41 -3.17
C ASN A 633 39.19 -11.64 -2.14
N ASN A 634 38.81 -10.41 -1.81
CA ASN A 634 39.56 -9.52 -0.93
C ASN A 634 38.95 -9.41 0.49
N GLN A 635 37.90 -10.19 0.80
CA GLN A 635 37.18 -10.13 2.07
C GLN A 635 38.10 -10.26 3.28
N SER A 636 39.01 -11.24 3.28
CA SER A 636 39.80 -11.64 4.45
C SER A 636 40.61 -10.50 5.07
N TRP A 637 41.18 -9.61 4.26
CA TRP A 637 41.85 -8.41 4.78
C TRP A 637 40.92 -7.21 4.86
N LEU A 638 40.02 -7.02 3.88
CA LEU A 638 39.25 -5.79 3.76
C LEU A 638 38.27 -5.64 4.92
N GLU A 639 37.56 -6.73 5.26
CA GLU A 639 36.67 -6.80 6.42
C GLU A 639 37.44 -6.57 7.71
N LYS A 640 38.60 -7.23 7.89
CA LYS A 640 39.39 -7.17 9.12
C LYS A 640 40.05 -5.80 9.35
N ARG A 641 40.58 -5.16 8.30
CA ARG A 641 41.36 -3.91 8.41
C ARG A 641 40.52 -2.67 8.20
N TYR A 642 39.48 -2.74 7.38
CA TYR A 642 38.67 -1.59 6.99
C TYR A 642 37.17 -1.96 6.98
N PRO A 643 36.58 -2.31 8.13
CA PRO A 643 35.21 -2.82 8.21
C PRO A 643 34.16 -1.84 7.67
N SER A 644 34.34 -0.52 7.87
CA SER A 644 33.45 0.50 7.28
C SER A 644 33.51 0.50 5.75
N LEU A 645 34.70 0.33 5.17
CA LEU A 645 34.88 0.23 3.71
C LEU A 645 34.32 -1.08 3.17
N TRP A 646 34.50 -2.18 3.91
CA TRP A 646 33.89 -3.47 3.61
C TRP A 646 32.36 -3.39 3.58
N LEU A 647 31.73 -2.80 4.59
CA LEU A 647 30.28 -2.59 4.65
C LEU A 647 29.77 -1.75 3.47
N LYS A 648 30.48 -0.66 3.14
CA LYS A 648 30.17 0.17 1.96
C LYS A 648 30.35 -0.62 0.65
N GLY A 649 31.38 -1.46 0.57
CA GLY A 649 31.63 -2.37 -0.56
C GLY A 649 30.50 -3.39 -0.74
N LEU A 650 30.04 -4.02 0.35
CA LEU A 650 28.91 -4.95 0.32
C LEU A 650 27.64 -4.24 -0.14
N SER A 651 27.31 -3.10 0.46
CA SER A 651 26.13 -2.31 0.08
C SER A 651 26.17 -1.90 -1.39
N PHE A 652 27.34 -1.49 -1.88
CA PHE A 652 27.54 -1.18 -3.30
C PHE A 652 27.38 -2.41 -4.19
N SER A 653 27.97 -3.56 -3.83
CA SER A 653 27.83 -4.80 -4.59
C SER A 653 26.37 -5.26 -4.73
N TYR A 654 25.56 -5.07 -3.69
CA TYR A 654 24.12 -5.31 -3.76
C TYR A 654 23.40 -4.31 -4.67
N ALA A 655 23.78 -3.03 -4.64
CA ALA A 655 23.22 -2.01 -5.53
C ALA A 655 23.46 -2.34 -7.01
N LEU A 656 24.58 -3.01 -7.35
CA LEU A 656 24.89 -3.43 -8.72
C LEU A 656 24.02 -4.61 -9.21
N SER A 657 23.51 -5.43 -8.30
CA SER A 657 22.85 -6.72 -8.59
C SER A 657 21.36 -6.71 -8.21
N THR A 658 21.02 -7.10 -6.99
CA THR A 658 19.65 -7.13 -6.45
C THR A 658 19.00 -5.75 -6.49
N GLY A 659 19.77 -4.67 -6.27
CA GLY A 659 19.32 -3.29 -6.40
C GLY A 659 18.84 -2.88 -7.79
N MET A 660 19.10 -3.72 -8.80
CA MET A 660 18.72 -3.55 -10.21
C MET A 660 17.80 -4.67 -10.72
N GLY A 661 17.21 -5.46 -9.82
CA GLY A 661 16.30 -6.56 -10.17
C GLY A 661 16.99 -7.87 -10.59
N ASN A 662 18.30 -8.01 -10.39
CA ASN A 662 19.09 -9.17 -10.81
C ASN A 662 19.70 -9.94 -9.62
N PRO A 663 18.94 -10.80 -8.92
CA PRO A 663 19.42 -11.50 -7.72
C PRO A 663 20.40 -12.67 -7.99
N ASN A 664 20.50 -13.15 -9.24
CA ASN A 664 21.15 -14.44 -9.58
C ASN A 664 22.68 -14.51 -9.39
N HIS A 665 23.36 -13.46 -8.91
CA HIS A 665 24.83 -13.42 -8.95
C HIS A 665 25.56 -13.90 -7.68
N TYR A 666 24.86 -14.19 -6.57
CA TYR A 666 25.51 -14.64 -5.32
C TYR A 666 25.49 -16.16 -5.11
N LYS A 667 24.77 -16.91 -5.94
CA LYS A 667 24.78 -18.38 -5.94
C LYS A 667 25.84 -18.91 -6.92
N GLN A 668 27.11 -18.75 -6.56
CA GLN A 668 28.25 -19.56 -7.01
C GLN A 668 29.43 -19.43 -6.04
#